data_AF-A0A5N9A3R8-F1
#
_entry.id   AF-A0A5N9A3R8-F1
#
_cell.length_a   1.000
_cell.length_b   1.000
_cell.length_c   1.000
_cell.angle_alpha   90.00
_cell.angle_beta   90.00
_cell.angle_gamma   90.00
#
_symmetry.space_group_name_H-M   'P 1'
#
loop_
_entity.id
_entity.type
_entity.pdbx_description
1 polymer ?
#
loop_
_entity_poly.entity_id
_entity_poly.type
_entity_poly.pdbx_seq_one_letter_code
_entity_poly.pdbx_strand_id
1 'polypeptide(L)'
;MESGVTDGNSFLALMDLTVRGSILLISLVCLSLACGGGQSSDQSVRSAENDIRTTETITPKTEGRSGSSDRGTNTATTSSLKGHIAKASTERSPTPEPMLKLFDPASDGFGFANFPGGSGAATVGVNDLVELFGSDGLCIPGDSGLCKPYPGIELFLGQLNAVLANGLCYGISASVTNHFSGDITLGGIGPETKTVVDLSRGDELDHSIAKLHMMQFSEEYRAILDTYLKDRPEEIARELMDSFENQVIPPYTLALYTDEGGHAITPIGIEETESGFKVSVYDSNWPKETRRVDINGDSWEYQGSAVLITEDKKSGGGLWTGQGPGSMALLPHTIPNDGFDCFFCQETGPGLSKSIGSVILVNAQDIRNTTFEMASNDGQTMTWSTLGRLGSLESVKTYILPSQSESSKVGSDILMVVVPPEINNFEVNLTLLNGSNEEVDQVDSFGLILVGPGIPTTVTKGHILEEPEEDSTNILQFSKDPLTDTVVLAIDSKKVETIESATIQSTTFVELSSDERYEAIVVDDALDDVVVVRKETAEVVYSLKTVLNDIETPLRTTDTGDGLRFSKFSDGSVTVESPDNDVINKTVDTGYEVAFADGTTASFEIGEDRAMIGNFSDGSTSIRFESGNGVHSTADGWVINEPTRGEYEVLRENVKGLLEKPSLDDLSEDITIASEAREIMRGLIFEEQFRQDPNADSQLDVEDEPSVGNGISASNERVEIIYDKYELLKR
;
A
#
# COMPACT_ATOMS: atom_id res chain seq x y z
N MET A 1 -39.92 30.27 -49.07
CA MET A 1 -41.24 29.89 -49.59
C MET A 1 -41.25 28.39 -49.73
N GLU A 2 -42.23 27.76 -49.11
CA GLU A 2 -42.75 26.40 -49.29
C GLU A 2 -42.03 25.40 -50.21
N SER A 3 -41.82 24.23 -49.60
CA SER A 3 -42.25 22.90 -50.03
C SER A 3 -41.65 22.26 -51.29
N GLY A 4 -41.33 20.96 -51.15
CA GLY A 4 -41.67 20.04 -52.22
C GLY A 4 -41.01 18.66 -52.20
N VAL A 5 -41.71 17.70 -51.60
CA VAL A 5 -42.40 16.62 -52.35
C VAL A 5 -41.63 15.32 -52.70
N THR A 6 -42.21 14.24 -52.13
CA THR A 6 -42.48 12.87 -52.65
C THR A 6 -41.49 11.71 -52.52
N ASP A 7 -41.89 10.78 -51.65
CA ASP A 7 -42.37 9.41 -51.93
C ASP A 7 -41.46 8.38 -52.64
N GLY A 8 -41.31 7.23 -51.97
CA GLY A 8 -42.05 6.05 -52.44
C GLY A 8 -41.25 4.77 -52.74
N ASN A 9 -41.28 3.85 -51.77
CA ASN A 9 -41.58 2.41 -51.90
C ASN A 9 -40.65 1.42 -52.66
N SER A 10 -40.09 0.50 -51.86
CA SER A 10 -40.43 -0.94 -51.82
C SER A 10 -39.71 -1.99 -52.73
N PHE A 11 -39.13 -2.96 -52.00
CA PHE A 11 -39.17 -4.42 -52.20
C PHE A 11 -38.22 -5.14 -53.19
N LEU A 12 -37.23 -5.83 -52.58
CA LEU A 12 -36.83 -7.25 -52.71
C LEU A 12 -36.96 -7.99 -54.05
N ALA A 13 -35.84 -8.58 -54.49
CA ALA A 13 -35.82 -9.83 -55.27
C ALA A 13 -34.59 -10.70 -54.92
N LEU A 14 -34.85 -12.01 -54.85
CA LEU A 14 -34.03 -13.14 -54.41
C LEU A 14 -33.26 -13.85 -55.57
N MET A 15 -32.17 -14.55 -55.19
CA MET A 15 -31.69 -15.87 -55.66
C MET A 15 -31.01 -16.09 -57.04
N ASP A 16 -29.75 -16.56 -56.96
CA ASP A 16 -29.21 -17.88 -57.40
C ASP A 16 -28.20 -18.07 -58.58
N LEU A 17 -27.22 -18.94 -58.26
CA LEU A 17 -26.42 -19.90 -59.06
C LEU A 17 -25.17 -19.50 -59.89
N THR A 18 -23.99 -19.79 -59.28
CA THR A 18 -22.84 -20.66 -59.72
C THR A 18 -22.30 -20.69 -61.17
N VAL A 19 -20.94 -20.74 -61.32
CA VAL A 19 -20.15 -21.92 -61.79
C VAL A 19 -18.61 -21.63 -61.88
N ARG A 20 -17.85 -22.38 -61.04
CA ARG A 20 -16.54 -23.08 -61.16
C ARG A 20 -15.24 -22.48 -61.78
N GLY A 21 -14.17 -22.66 -60.99
CA GLY A 21 -12.86 -23.22 -61.40
C GLY A 21 -11.70 -22.75 -60.49
N SER A 22 -11.37 -23.43 -59.36
CA SER A 22 -10.38 -24.53 -59.23
C SER A 22 -8.92 -24.06 -59.47
N ILE A 23 -7.86 -24.21 -58.64
CA ILE A 23 -7.33 -25.21 -57.67
C ILE A 23 -5.98 -24.59 -57.15
N LEU A 24 -5.54 -24.61 -55.88
CA LEU A 24 -4.78 -25.66 -55.15
C LEU A 24 -4.42 -25.14 -53.72
N LEU A 25 -5.10 -25.57 -52.65
CA LEU A 25 -4.63 -26.39 -51.50
C LEU A 25 -3.11 -26.48 -51.22
N ILE A 26 -2.71 -26.26 -49.96
CA ILE A 26 -2.21 -27.28 -49.01
C ILE A 26 -2.42 -26.78 -47.56
N SER A 27 -3.06 -27.63 -46.75
CA SER A 27 -3.21 -27.54 -45.29
C SER A 27 -2.09 -28.32 -44.59
N LEU A 28 -1.68 -27.96 -43.36
CA LEU A 28 -1.83 -28.83 -42.16
C LEU A 28 -1.26 -28.21 -40.88
N VAL A 29 -2.00 -28.45 -39.79
CA VAL A 29 -1.60 -28.43 -38.38
C VAL A 29 -0.68 -29.62 -38.07
N CYS A 30 0.38 -29.41 -37.28
CA CYS A 30 0.88 -30.28 -36.18
C CYS A 30 2.42 -30.24 -35.97
N LEU A 31 2.79 -30.21 -34.68
CA LEU A 31 3.97 -30.81 -34.03
C LEU A 31 5.37 -30.16 -34.19
N SER A 32 5.77 -29.48 -33.11
CA SER A 32 6.86 -29.86 -32.17
C SER A 32 8.30 -30.11 -32.65
N LEU A 33 9.21 -29.67 -31.76
CA LEU A 33 10.55 -30.20 -31.40
C LEU A 33 11.80 -29.56 -32.03
N ALA A 34 12.43 -28.70 -31.22
CA ALA A 34 13.65 -28.97 -30.45
C ALA A 34 14.98 -29.28 -31.17
N CYS A 35 16.01 -28.55 -30.72
CA CYS A 35 17.26 -29.04 -30.11
C CYS A 35 17.72 -27.90 -29.16
N GLY A 36 17.95 -28.04 -27.85
CA GLY A 36 18.59 -29.13 -27.08
C GLY A 36 20.07 -28.77 -26.88
N GLY A 37 20.70 -28.76 -25.70
CA GLY A 37 20.32 -29.16 -24.34
C GLY A 37 21.31 -28.54 -23.32
N GLY A 38 21.30 -28.89 -22.04
CA GLY A 38 20.57 -29.96 -21.37
C GLY A 38 20.64 -29.85 -19.84
N GLN A 39 19.75 -30.62 -19.20
CA GLN A 39 19.77 -30.98 -17.79
C GLN A 39 20.70 -32.16 -17.54
N SER A 40 21.31 -32.20 -16.36
CA SER A 40 21.47 -33.38 -15.49
C SER A 40 22.10 -32.86 -14.19
N SER A 41 21.46 -32.78 -13.03
CA SER A 41 20.79 -33.78 -12.16
C SER A 41 21.59 -33.92 -10.87
N ASP A 42 20.90 -33.73 -9.73
CA ASP A 42 21.11 -34.32 -8.41
C ASP A 42 22.54 -34.66 -7.92
N GLN A 43 22.93 -34.03 -6.81
CA GLN A 43 23.18 -34.78 -5.57
C GLN A 43 23.46 -33.88 -4.35
N SER A 44 22.78 -34.25 -3.26
CA SER A 44 23.34 -34.39 -1.90
C SER A 44 23.67 -33.12 -1.12
N VAL A 45 22.75 -32.82 -0.19
CA VAL A 45 23.02 -32.56 1.22
C VAL A 45 24.41 -33.03 1.66
N ARG A 46 25.28 -32.10 2.05
CA ARG A 46 26.33 -32.32 3.05
C ARG A 46 26.58 -31.04 3.83
N SER A 47 26.29 -31.13 5.12
CA SER A 47 26.79 -30.25 6.17
C SER A 47 28.29 -30.00 6.02
N ALA A 48 28.69 -28.75 6.21
CA ALA A 48 30.03 -28.41 6.67
C ALA A 48 29.88 -27.60 7.95
N GLU A 49 30.02 -28.30 9.07
CA GLU A 49 30.33 -27.72 10.38
C GLU A 49 31.69 -27.00 10.33
N ASN A 50 31.75 -25.91 11.10
CA ASN A 50 32.91 -25.34 11.78
C ASN A 50 34.17 -25.01 10.95
N ASP A 51 34.46 -23.71 10.87
CA ASP A 51 35.66 -23.27 11.58
C ASP A 51 35.47 -21.88 12.21
N ILE A 52 35.53 -21.91 13.54
CA ILE A 52 35.47 -20.79 14.46
C ILE A 52 36.81 -20.05 14.38
N ARG A 53 36.79 -18.73 14.19
CA ARG A 53 37.85 -17.87 14.70
C ARG A 53 37.30 -16.65 15.41
N THR A 54 37.39 -16.74 16.72
CA THR A 54 37.13 -15.78 17.78
C THR A 54 38.01 -14.54 17.67
N THR A 55 37.41 -13.34 17.79
CA THR A 55 37.97 -12.17 18.50
C THR A 55 36.84 -11.17 18.74
N GLU A 56 36.25 -11.20 19.93
CA GLU A 56 36.45 -10.24 21.03
C GLU A 56 35.42 -9.11 21.04
N THR A 57 34.38 -9.37 21.81
CA THR A 57 33.37 -8.46 22.34
C THR A 57 34.03 -7.35 23.18
N ILE A 58 33.76 -6.08 22.84
CA ILE A 58 34.00 -4.95 23.74
C ILE A 58 32.63 -4.39 24.15
N THR A 59 32.25 -4.69 25.39
CA THR A 59 31.16 -4.02 26.12
C THR A 59 31.62 -2.67 26.64
N PRO A 60 30.80 -1.60 26.57
CA PRO A 60 30.93 -0.47 27.47
C PRO A 60 29.97 -0.60 28.65
N LYS A 61 30.57 -0.47 29.83
CA LYS A 61 29.94 -0.48 31.15
C LYS A 61 28.98 0.69 31.34
N THR A 62 27.85 0.36 31.95
CA THR A 62 26.95 1.28 32.67
C THR A 62 27.66 1.80 33.93
N GLU A 63 27.79 3.13 34.06
CA GLU A 63 27.96 3.78 35.36
C GLU A 63 26.92 4.89 35.49
N GLY A 64 25.98 4.68 36.42
CA GLY A 64 25.00 5.68 36.81
C GLY A 64 25.63 6.74 37.72
N ARG A 65 25.17 7.98 37.57
CA ARG A 65 25.27 8.98 38.64
C ARG A 65 24.04 9.89 38.64
N SER A 66 23.31 9.80 39.74
CA SER A 66 22.20 10.65 40.15
C SER A 66 22.63 12.10 40.38
N GLY A 67 21.76 13.07 40.05
CA GLY A 67 21.68 14.34 40.78
C GLY A 67 21.26 15.59 40.01
N SER A 68 20.01 16.01 40.26
CA SER A 68 19.55 17.39 40.45
C SER A 68 19.09 18.24 39.24
N SER A 69 17.79 18.55 39.32
CA SER A 69 17.09 19.76 38.87
C SER A 69 17.96 21.00 38.74
N ASP A 70 17.91 21.66 37.58
CA ASP A 70 17.83 23.11 37.53
C ASP A 70 17.03 23.62 36.33
N ARG A 71 16.17 24.59 36.63
CA ARG A 71 15.17 25.22 35.76
C ARG A 71 15.83 26.40 35.07
N GLY A 72 16.12 26.29 33.77
CA GLY A 72 16.74 27.34 32.98
C GLY A 72 16.02 27.54 31.65
N THR A 73 15.18 28.58 31.57
CA THR A 73 14.66 29.18 30.34
C THR A 73 15.80 29.54 29.40
N ASN A 74 15.84 28.94 28.20
CA ASN A 74 16.64 29.44 27.09
C ASN A 74 15.78 29.55 25.83
N THR A 75 15.60 30.78 25.41
CA THR A 75 14.98 31.23 24.17
C THR A 75 15.81 30.70 23.00
N ALA A 76 15.27 29.74 22.26
CA ALA A 76 15.90 29.24 21.04
C ALA A 76 15.83 30.33 19.97
N THR A 77 17.00 30.87 19.60
CA THR A 77 17.16 31.76 18.46
C THR A 77 17.32 30.88 17.23
N THR A 78 16.42 31.02 16.26
CA THR A 78 16.41 30.31 14.98
C THR A 78 17.68 30.65 14.18
N SER A 79 18.64 29.73 14.17
CA SER A 79 19.81 29.76 13.28
C SER A 79 19.48 28.99 12.00
N SER A 80 19.63 29.65 10.86
CA SER A 80 19.29 29.19 9.50
C SER A 80 19.86 27.81 9.13
N LEU A 81 19.01 26.92 8.61
CA LEU A 81 19.37 25.62 8.03
C LEU A 81 20.25 25.75 6.76
N LYS A 82 20.20 26.87 6.03
CA LYS A 82 20.87 27.04 4.72
C LYS A 82 22.40 26.86 4.78
N GLY A 83 23.04 27.09 5.93
CA GLY A 83 24.52 27.05 6.05
C GLY A 83 25.13 25.72 6.51
N HIS A 84 24.33 24.72 6.92
CA HIS A 84 24.86 23.47 7.48
C HIS A 84 25.03 22.35 6.44
N ILE A 85 24.26 22.37 5.35
CA ILE A 85 24.32 21.34 4.29
C ILE A 85 25.67 21.41 3.52
N ALA A 86 26.27 22.60 3.41
CA ALA A 86 27.57 22.80 2.78
C ALA A 86 28.80 22.47 3.67
N LYS A 87 28.62 22.06 4.95
CA LYS A 87 29.72 22.07 5.94
C LYS A 87 30.11 20.73 6.56
N ALA A 88 29.57 19.60 6.09
CA ALA A 88 30.00 18.29 6.55
C ALA A 88 31.03 17.67 5.61
N SER A 89 32.31 18.09 5.69
CA SER A 89 33.50 17.23 5.50
C SER A 89 34.86 17.95 5.64
N THR A 90 35.58 17.55 6.69
CA THR A 90 37.04 17.40 6.91
C THR A 90 38.06 18.46 6.45
N GLU A 91 38.81 18.99 7.44
CA GLU A 91 40.06 19.75 7.27
C GLU A 91 41.12 18.97 6.47
N ARG A 92 41.67 19.56 5.40
CA ARG A 92 42.81 19.01 4.64
C ARG A 92 43.97 20.01 4.56
N SER A 93 45.18 19.51 4.86
CA SER A 93 46.47 20.22 4.74
C SER A 93 46.81 20.62 3.29
N PRO A 94 47.63 21.66 3.05
CA PRO A 94 47.78 22.26 1.73
C PRO A 94 48.72 21.45 0.82
N THR A 95 48.16 20.91 -0.25
CA THR A 95 48.88 20.38 -1.43
C THR A 95 48.44 21.16 -2.68
N PRO A 96 49.22 21.15 -3.78
CA PRO A 96 49.09 22.11 -4.88
C PRO A 96 47.70 22.11 -5.49
N GLU A 97 47.18 23.30 -5.83
CA GLU A 97 45.85 23.52 -6.39
C GLU A 97 45.52 22.49 -7.48
N PRO A 98 44.49 21.64 -7.29
CA PRO A 98 44.01 20.80 -8.37
C PRO A 98 43.37 21.70 -9.43
N MET A 99 43.66 21.44 -10.71
CA MET A 99 42.83 21.98 -11.79
C MET A 99 41.38 21.55 -11.48
N LEU A 100 40.47 22.52 -11.31
CA LEU A 100 39.05 22.24 -11.15
C LEU A 100 38.60 21.37 -12.34
N LYS A 101 38.30 20.10 -12.07
CA LYS A 101 37.79 19.17 -13.09
C LYS A 101 36.37 19.64 -13.40
N LEU A 102 36.12 20.14 -14.60
CA LEU A 102 34.74 20.49 -14.99
C LEU A 102 34.01 19.21 -15.41
N PHE A 103 32.74 19.07 -15.05
CA PHE A 103 31.91 17.95 -15.48
C PHE A 103 31.63 18.08 -16.99
N ASP A 104 32.04 17.09 -17.78
CA ASP A 104 31.76 17.03 -19.21
C ASP A 104 30.72 15.93 -19.48
N PRO A 105 29.48 16.25 -19.90
CA PRO A 105 28.46 15.26 -20.26
C PRO A 105 28.94 14.18 -21.23
N ALA A 106 29.91 14.47 -22.10
CA ALA A 106 30.43 13.52 -23.07
C ALA A 106 31.39 12.49 -22.47
N SER A 107 31.81 12.64 -21.21
CA SER A 107 32.66 11.67 -20.49
C SER A 107 32.17 11.28 -19.10
N ASP A 108 31.63 12.25 -18.35
CA ASP A 108 31.23 12.12 -16.95
C ASP A 108 29.72 11.86 -16.77
N GLY A 109 28.91 12.09 -17.81
CA GLY A 109 27.49 11.68 -17.86
C GLY A 109 27.30 10.26 -18.39
N PHE A 110 26.11 9.69 -18.23
CA PHE A 110 25.79 8.38 -18.82
C PHE A 110 25.65 8.49 -20.34
N GLY A 111 26.02 7.40 -21.04
CA GLY A 111 25.88 7.31 -22.49
C GLY A 111 24.48 6.93 -22.98
N PHE A 112 23.55 6.65 -22.08
CA PHE A 112 22.17 6.25 -22.33
C PHE A 112 21.18 7.27 -21.75
N ALA A 113 19.97 7.31 -22.31
CA ALA A 113 18.92 8.22 -21.88
C ALA A 113 18.18 7.71 -20.63
N ASN A 114 17.43 8.60 -19.97
CA ASN A 114 16.49 8.25 -18.90
C ASN A 114 15.58 7.09 -19.33
N PHE A 115 15.23 6.24 -18.37
CA PHE A 115 14.52 5.00 -18.61
C PHE A 115 13.54 4.68 -17.48
N PRO A 116 12.47 3.91 -17.76
CA PRO A 116 11.51 3.49 -16.75
C PRO A 116 12.15 2.55 -15.72
N GLY A 117 11.88 2.79 -14.44
CA GLY A 117 12.23 1.91 -13.33
C GLY A 117 11.10 0.96 -12.96
N GLY A 118 11.13 0.42 -11.74
CA GLY A 118 10.03 -0.36 -11.16
C GLY A 118 9.93 -1.80 -11.65
N SER A 119 10.72 -2.21 -12.63
CA SER A 119 10.71 -3.56 -13.20
C SER A 119 12.11 -4.10 -13.47
N GLY A 120 12.23 -5.43 -13.50
CA GLY A 120 13.50 -6.11 -13.76
C GLY A 120 14.55 -5.74 -12.72
N ALA A 121 15.73 -5.33 -13.17
CA ALA A 121 16.81 -4.92 -12.28
C ALA A 121 16.67 -3.49 -11.72
N ALA A 122 15.74 -2.69 -12.24
CA ALA A 122 15.49 -1.32 -11.77
C ALA A 122 14.34 -1.27 -10.73
N THR A 123 14.11 -2.37 -10.00
CA THR A 123 13.05 -2.51 -9.00
C THR A 123 13.62 -2.26 -7.61
N VAL A 124 12.94 -1.44 -6.80
CA VAL A 124 13.28 -1.28 -5.38
C VAL A 124 12.66 -2.42 -4.58
N GLY A 125 13.45 -3.04 -3.71
CA GLY A 125 13.03 -4.14 -2.84
C GLY A 125 13.09 -3.82 -1.36
N VAL A 126 12.62 -4.76 -0.54
CA VAL A 126 12.57 -4.65 0.94
C VAL A 126 13.94 -4.33 1.54
N ASN A 127 15.01 -4.98 1.05
CA ASN A 127 16.36 -4.75 1.56
C ASN A 127 16.85 -3.32 1.32
N ASP A 128 16.46 -2.69 0.21
CA ASP A 128 16.80 -1.29 -0.07
C ASP A 128 16.13 -0.37 0.94
N LEU A 129 14.87 -0.66 1.29
CA LEU A 129 14.15 0.09 2.31
C LEU A 129 14.80 -0.08 3.69
N VAL A 130 15.18 -1.31 4.07
CA VAL A 130 15.88 -1.57 5.33
C VAL A 130 17.20 -0.81 5.41
N GLU A 131 17.93 -0.71 4.29
CA GLU A 131 19.18 0.04 4.26
C GLU A 131 18.98 1.56 4.41
N LEU A 132 17.90 2.10 3.84
CA LEU A 132 17.61 3.54 3.85
C LEU A 132 16.90 4.01 5.13
N PHE A 133 15.98 3.20 5.66
CA PHE A 133 15.03 3.58 6.72
C PHE A 133 15.18 2.75 8.00
N GLY A 134 15.95 1.65 7.97
CA GLY A 134 16.03 0.69 9.07
C GLY A 134 14.94 -0.38 9.03
N SER A 135 15.02 -1.34 9.96
CA SER A 135 14.08 -2.47 10.04
C SER A 135 12.83 -2.19 10.86
N ASP A 136 12.88 -1.20 11.76
CA ASP A 136 11.83 -0.96 12.73
C ASP A 136 10.58 -0.41 12.05
N GLY A 137 9.41 -1.01 12.33
CA GLY A 137 8.15 -0.68 11.64
C GLY A 137 8.08 -1.14 10.18
N LEU A 138 9.16 -1.70 9.62
CA LEU A 138 9.22 -2.24 8.28
C LEU A 138 9.14 -3.76 8.27
N CYS A 139 9.93 -4.39 9.13
CA CYS A 139 10.03 -5.84 9.25
C CYS A 139 9.20 -6.33 10.44
N ILE A 140 8.44 -7.40 10.25
CA ILE A 140 7.80 -8.14 11.33
C ILE A 140 8.90 -8.71 12.25
N PRO A 141 8.87 -8.47 13.57
CA PRO A 141 9.85 -9.01 14.50
C PRO A 141 9.93 -10.54 14.43
N GLY A 142 11.14 -11.08 14.35
CA GLY A 142 11.37 -12.53 14.32
C GLY A 142 12.83 -12.94 14.49
N ASP A 143 13.05 -14.21 14.80
CA ASP A 143 14.38 -14.75 15.17
C ASP A 143 15.28 -15.10 13.97
N SER A 144 14.77 -15.03 12.74
CA SER A 144 15.47 -15.52 11.53
C SER A 144 16.57 -14.59 11.03
N GLY A 145 16.61 -13.34 11.51
CA GLY A 145 17.49 -12.29 10.99
C GLY A 145 17.19 -11.84 9.54
N LEU A 146 16.16 -12.41 8.91
CA LEU A 146 15.66 -12.01 7.58
C LEU A 146 14.45 -11.10 7.77
N CYS A 147 14.44 -9.96 7.06
CA CYS A 147 13.30 -9.05 7.07
C CYS A 147 12.11 -9.66 6.31
N LYS A 148 11.07 -10.06 7.05
CA LYS A 148 9.73 -10.29 6.47
C LYS A 148 8.98 -8.96 6.57
N PRO A 149 8.68 -8.26 5.46
CA PRO A 149 7.99 -6.98 5.51
C PRO A 149 6.57 -7.13 6.07
N TYR A 150 6.04 -6.09 6.70
CA TYR A 150 4.59 -6.00 6.92
C TYR A 150 3.86 -5.92 5.56
N PRO A 151 2.62 -6.42 5.43
CA PRO A 151 1.90 -6.39 4.16
C PRO A 151 1.68 -4.98 3.61
N GLY A 152 1.49 -3.98 4.47
CA GLY A 152 1.43 -2.57 4.05
C GLY A 152 2.71 -2.08 3.37
N ILE A 153 3.88 -2.59 3.76
CA ILE A 153 5.15 -2.29 3.11
C ILE A 153 5.22 -2.92 1.71
N GLU A 154 4.65 -4.11 1.54
CA GLU A 154 4.56 -4.75 0.21
C GLU A 154 3.65 -3.96 -0.73
N LEU A 155 2.49 -3.48 -0.24
CA LEU A 155 1.61 -2.59 -1.00
C LEU A 155 2.30 -1.28 -1.39
N PHE A 156 3.00 -0.66 -0.43
CA PHE A 156 3.79 0.54 -0.68
C PHE A 156 4.87 0.30 -1.74
N LEU A 157 5.63 -0.80 -1.65
CA LEU A 157 6.64 -1.17 -2.65
C LEU A 157 6.03 -1.39 -4.03
N GLY A 158 4.86 -2.03 -4.11
CA GLY A 158 4.12 -2.19 -5.36
C GLY A 158 3.82 -0.84 -6.01
N GLN A 159 3.27 0.10 -5.24
CA GLN A 159 2.92 1.41 -5.75
C GLN A 159 4.15 2.28 -6.04
N LEU A 160 5.19 2.23 -5.20
CA LEU A 160 6.46 2.91 -5.45
C LEU A 160 7.05 2.45 -6.79
N ASN A 161 7.13 1.13 -7.02
CA ASN A 161 7.66 0.61 -8.28
C ASN A 161 6.76 0.98 -9.48
N ALA A 162 5.44 1.02 -9.33
CA ALA A 162 4.55 1.54 -10.38
C ALA A 162 4.83 3.01 -10.72
N VAL A 163 5.18 3.80 -9.70
CA VAL A 163 5.60 5.20 -9.84
C VAL A 163 6.96 5.33 -10.52
N LEU A 164 7.93 4.47 -10.20
CA LEU A 164 9.25 4.49 -10.83
C LEU A 164 9.22 4.19 -12.34
N ALA A 165 8.15 3.56 -12.83
CA ALA A 165 7.95 3.31 -14.26
C ALA A 165 7.89 4.61 -15.09
N ASN A 166 7.62 5.75 -14.44
CA ASN A 166 7.55 7.05 -15.09
C ASN A 166 8.93 7.58 -15.50
N GLY A 167 10.00 7.10 -14.85
CA GLY A 167 11.40 7.35 -15.18
C GLY A 167 12.26 7.66 -13.96
N LEU A 168 13.58 7.74 -14.15
CA LEU A 168 14.57 7.77 -13.06
C LEU A 168 15.45 9.04 -13.05
N CYS A 169 15.00 10.16 -13.64
CA CYS A 169 15.79 11.40 -13.79
C CYS A 169 16.56 11.84 -12.53
N TYR A 170 15.87 11.92 -11.38
CA TYR A 170 16.52 12.29 -10.11
C TYR A 170 17.62 11.28 -9.70
N GLY A 171 17.36 9.97 -9.79
CA GLY A 171 18.33 8.92 -9.49
C GLY A 171 19.54 8.95 -10.42
N ILE A 172 19.36 9.27 -11.71
CA ILE A 172 20.46 9.46 -12.66
C ILE A 172 21.30 10.68 -12.25
N SER A 173 20.66 11.80 -11.96
CA SER A 173 21.34 13.03 -11.51
C SER A 173 22.15 12.79 -10.24
N ALA A 174 21.55 12.16 -9.22
CA ALA A 174 22.24 11.79 -7.99
C ALA A 174 23.41 10.83 -8.24
N SER A 175 23.25 9.85 -9.13
CA SER A 175 24.30 8.89 -9.46
C SER A 175 25.54 9.56 -10.07
N VAL A 176 25.35 10.40 -11.10
CA VAL A 176 26.49 11.03 -11.80
C VAL A 176 27.17 12.09 -10.93
N THR A 177 26.39 12.86 -10.15
CA THR A 177 26.94 13.88 -9.24
C THR A 177 27.74 13.24 -8.12
N ASN A 178 27.15 12.30 -7.38
CA ASN A 178 27.86 11.63 -6.27
C ASN A 178 29.08 10.86 -6.77
N HIS A 179 29.04 10.28 -7.98
CA HIS A 179 30.20 9.62 -8.55
C HIS A 179 31.32 10.61 -8.90
N PHE A 180 30.97 11.73 -9.55
CA PHE A 180 31.94 12.73 -9.96
C PHE A 180 32.60 13.43 -8.76
N SER A 181 31.85 13.65 -7.68
CA SER A 181 32.35 14.13 -6.40
C SER A 181 33.22 13.11 -5.65
N GLY A 182 33.14 11.83 -6.01
CA GLY A 182 33.89 10.74 -5.38
C GLY A 182 33.22 10.16 -4.14
N ASP A 183 31.95 10.47 -3.91
CA ASP A 183 31.16 9.99 -2.78
C ASP A 183 30.70 8.54 -3.01
N ILE A 184 30.46 8.16 -4.27
CA ILE A 184 30.14 6.78 -4.67
C ILE A 184 31.01 6.32 -5.84
N THR A 185 31.12 4.99 -6.00
CA THR A 185 31.66 4.38 -7.22
C THR A 185 30.52 3.65 -7.93
N LEU A 186 30.25 4.01 -9.19
CA LEU A 186 29.22 3.33 -9.97
C LEU A 186 29.67 1.91 -10.34
N GLY A 187 28.74 0.95 -10.22
CA GLY A 187 28.94 -0.42 -10.68
C GLY A 187 29.33 -0.47 -12.17
N GLY A 188 30.23 -1.38 -12.53
CA GLY A 188 30.73 -1.52 -13.90
C GLY A 188 31.87 -0.58 -14.31
N ILE A 189 32.28 0.36 -13.45
CA ILE A 189 33.52 1.14 -13.64
C ILE A 189 34.73 0.27 -13.25
N GLY A 190 35.64 0.09 -14.20
CA GLY A 190 36.81 -0.78 -14.02
C GLY A 190 37.93 -0.46 -15.02
N PRO A 191 38.95 -1.32 -15.13
CA PRO A 191 40.09 -1.07 -16.03
C PRO A 191 39.71 -0.90 -17.51
N GLU A 192 38.59 -1.51 -17.93
CA GLU A 192 38.10 -1.52 -19.32
C GLU A 192 37.09 -0.39 -19.63
N THR A 193 36.38 0.12 -18.62
CA THR A 193 35.41 1.23 -18.71
C THR A 193 35.95 2.41 -17.92
N LYS A 194 36.65 3.32 -18.61
CA LYS A 194 37.38 4.43 -17.96
C LYS A 194 36.53 5.65 -17.65
N THR A 195 35.40 5.79 -18.33
CA THR A 195 34.53 6.97 -18.30
C THR A 195 33.07 6.55 -18.16
N VAL A 196 32.27 7.36 -17.48
CA VAL A 196 30.85 7.10 -17.18
C VAL A 196 30.04 6.96 -18.47
N VAL A 197 30.41 7.71 -19.52
CA VAL A 197 29.72 7.68 -20.82
C VAL A 197 29.75 6.31 -21.51
N ASP A 198 30.76 5.49 -21.21
CA ASP A 198 30.93 4.16 -21.80
C ASP A 198 30.24 3.06 -20.98
N LEU A 199 29.69 3.40 -19.81
CA LEU A 199 28.88 2.49 -19.03
C LEU A 199 27.62 2.12 -19.80
N SER A 200 27.40 0.82 -19.93
CA SER A 200 26.15 0.26 -20.40
C SER A 200 25.23 0.00 -19.22
N ARG A 201 23.92 0.08 -19.46
CA ARG A 201 22.92 -0.41 -18.51
C ARG A 201 23.19 -1.87 -18.14
N GLY A 202 22.86 -2.22 -16.91
CA GLY A 202 23.08 -3.54 -16.35
C GLY A 202 22.55 -3.60 -14.92
N ASP A 203 22.38 -4.81 -14.41
CA ASP A 203 21.52 -5.03 -13.23
C ASP A 203 21.95 -4.22 -12.00
N GLU A 204 23.24 -4.21 -11.66
CA GLU A 204 23.78 -3.47 -10.52
C GLU A 204 23.60 -1.95 -10.66
N LEU A 205 23.87 -1.41 -11.86
CA LEU A 205 23.78 0.03 -12.13
C LEU A 205 22.32 0.50 -12.13
N ASP A 206 21.45 -0.23 -12.82
CA ASP A 206 20.03 0.09 -12.93
C ASP A 206 19.36 0.06 -11.54
N HIS A 207 19.69 -0.94 -10.71
CA HIS A 207 19.23 -1.04 -9.32
C HIS A 207 19.70 0.14 -8.47
N SER A 208 20.99 0.49 -8.54
CA SER A 208 21.56 1.62 -7.80
C SER A 208 20.90 2.95 -8.18
N ILE A 209 20.59 3.16 -9.47
CA ILE A 209 19.91 4.36 -9.95
C ILE A 209 18.47 4.40 -9.39
N ALA A 210 17.74 3.28 -9.44
CA ALA A 210 16.38 3.19 -8.90
C ALA A 210 16.33 3.45 -7.39
N LYS A 211 17.26 2.88 -6.63
CA LYS A 211 17.38 3.12 -5.18
C LYS A 211 17.65 4.59 -4.86
N LEU A 212 18.61 5.23 -5.56
CA LEU A 212 18.85 6.67 -5.37
C LEU A 212 17.63 7.50 -5.75
N HIS A 213 16.88 7.08 -6.78
CA HIS A 213 15.67 7.80 -7.20
C HIS A 213 14.62 7.89 -6.07
N MET A 214 14.52 6.86 -5.23
CA MET A 214 13.58 6.81 -4.11
C MET A 214 13.83 7.89 -3.05
N MET A 215 15.06 8.41 -2.91
CA MET A 215 15.38 9.37 -1.84
C MET A 215 14.58 10.68 -1.95
N GLN A 216 14.14 11.08 -3.15
CA GLN A 216 13.32 12.29 -3.33
C GLN A 216 11.95 12.23 -2.62
N PHE A 217 11.49 11.04 -2.25
CA PHE A 217 10.23 10.84 -1.54
C PHE A 217 10.40 11.03 -0.01
N SER A 218 11.62 11.17 0.50
CA SER A 218 11.90 11.24 1.94
C SER A 218 11.44 12.53 2.61
N GLU A 219 11.26 12.50 3.92
CA GLU A 219 10.85 13.66 4.73
C GLU A 219 11.91 14.77 4.73
N GLU A 220 13.17 14.37 4.83
CA GLU A 220 14.34 15.22 4.91
C GLU A 220 14.50 16.04 3.64
N TYR A 221 14.28 15.39 2.49
CA TYR A 221 14.40 16.07 1.20
C TYR A 221 13.20 16.97 0.96
N ARG A 222 12.00 16.58 1.39
CA ARG A 222 10.82 17.46 1.39
C ARG A 222 11.03 18.70 2.27
N ALA A 223 11.62 18.57 3.45
CA ALA A 223 11.90 19.70 4.34
C ALA A 223 12.90 20.71 3.71
N ILE A 224 13.87 20.21 2.94
CA ILE A 224 14.80 21.04 2.17
C ILE A 224 14.08 21.67 0.96
N LEU A 225 13.27 20.89 0.26
CA LEU A 225 12.47 21.35 -0.88
C LEU A 225 11.51 22.48 -0.48
N ASP A 226 10.88 22.39 0.70
CA ASP A 226 10.04 23.44 1.30
C ASP A 226 10.75 24.78 1.50
N THR A 227 12.08 24.75 1.61
CA THR A 227 12.90 25.96 1.69
C THR A 227 13.09 26.56 0.30
N TYR A 228 13.49 25.75 -0.67
CA TYR A 228 13.79 26.21 -2.03
C TYR A 228 12.54 26.56 -2.85
N LEU A 229 11.39 25.91 -2.61
CA LEU A 229 10.12 26.27 -3.26
C LEU A 229 9.63 27.67 -2.87
N LYS A 230 10.16 28.29 -1.81
CA LYS A 230 9.84 29.67 -1.41
C LYS A 230 10.80 30.71 -2.01
N ASP A 231 11.94 30.25 -2.52
CA ASP A 231 12.97 31.12 -3.09
C ASP A 231 12.61 31.46 -4.55
N ARG A 232 13.03 32.64 -5.00
CA ARG A 232 12.87 33.08 -6.40
C ARG A 232 13.95 32.45 -7.29
N PRO A 233 13.73 32.32 -8.62
CA PRO A 233 14.74 31.77 -9.53
C PRO A 233 16.14 32.38 -9.40
N GLU A 234 16.23 33.70 -9.22
CA GLU A 234 17.52 34.38 -9.00
C GLU A 234 18.21 33.99 -7.67
N GLU A 235 17.45 33.68 -6.62
CA GLU A 235 17.98 33.26 -5.33
C GLU A 235 18.52 31.82 -5.42
N ILE A 236 17.80 30.94 -6.13
CA ILE A 236 18.27 29.59 -6.48
C ILE A 236 19.57 29.65 -7.30
N ALA A 237 19.65 30.56 -8.28
CA ALA A 237 20.84 30.74 -9.09
C ALA A 237 22.06 31.19 -8.26
N ARG A 238 21.87 32.08 -7.30
CA ARG A 238 22.94 32.52 -6.38
C ARG A 238 23.41 31.38 -5.47
N GLU A 239 22.49 30.58 -4.92
CA GLU A 239 22.84 29.39 -4.14
C GLU A 239 23.66 28.38 -4.96
N LEU A 240 23.28 28.15 -6.23
CA LEU A 240 24.05 27.32 -7.14
C LEU A 240 25.46 27.90 -7.38
N MET A 241 25.56 29.20 -7.63
CA MET A 241 26.84 29.89 -7.84
C MET A 241 27.76 29.73 -6.62
N ASP A 242 27.25 30.01 -5.42
CA ASP A 242 27.98 29.84 -4.17
C ASP A 242 28.41 28.36 -3.96
N SER A 243 27.59 27.40 -4.40
CA SER A 243 27.92 25.97 -4.32
C SER A 243 29.08 25.58 -5.26
N PHE A 244 29.10 26.11 -6.48
CA PHE A 244 30.20 25.88 -7.44
C PHE A 244 31.52 26.54 -7.03
N GLU A 245 31.51 27.59 -6.20
CA GLU A 245 32.75 28.17 -5.66
C GLU A 245 33.45 27.23 -4.67
N ASN A 246 32.67 26.41 -3.97
CA ASN A 246 33.16 25.56 -2.89
C ASN A 246 33.34 24.09 -3.28
N GLN A 247 32.70 23.66 -4.38
CA GLN A 247 32.65 22.27 -4.81
C GLN A 247 32.84 22.16 -6.32
N VAL A 248 33.34 21.00 -6.76
CA VAL A 248 33.58 20.74 -8.19
C VAL A 248 32.26 20.62 -8.96
N ILE A 249 31.24 20.05 -8.31
CA ILE A 249 29.85 20.00 -8.75
C ILE A 249 28.93 20.12 -7.52
N PRO A 250 27.83 20.88 -7.55
CA PRO A 250 26.89 20.96 -6.45
C PRO A 250 26.19 19.62 -6.20
N PRO A 251 25.91 19.24 -4.94
CA PRO A 251 25.27 17.98 -4.58
C PRO A 251 23.74 18.10 -4.72
N TYR A 252 23.28 18.70 -5.81
CA TYR A 252 21.89 19.04 -6.06
C TYR A 252 21.44 18.56 -7.45
N THR A 253 20.18 18.14 -7.53
CA THR A 253 19.38 18.15 -8.75
C THR A 253 18.66 19.50 -8.80
N LEU A 254 18.70 20.16 -9.95
CA LEU A 254 17.84 21.30 -10.24
C LEU A 254 16.50 20.77 -10.77
N ALA A 255 15.44 20.99 -9.99
CA ALA A 255 14.07 20.68 -10.39
C ALA A 255 13.43 21.91 -11.05
N LEU A 256 12.78 21.71 -12.20
CA LEU A 256 12.05 22.73 -12.94
C LEU A 256 10.56 22.36 -12.93
N TYR A 257 9.68 23.32 -12.69
CA TYR A 257 8.24 23.10 -12.61
C TYR A 257 7.47 24.06 -13.52
N THR A 258 6.55 23.49 -14.31
CA THR A 258 5.65 24.21 -15.23
C THR A 258 4.24 23.66 -15.11
N ASP A 259 3.30 24.24 -15.87
CA ASP A 259 1.96 23.69 -16.05
C ASP A 259 1.96 22.33 -16.79
N GLU A 260 3.03 22.02 -17.51
CA GLU A 260 3.27 20.72 -18.16
C GLU A 260 3.86 19.65 -17.22
N GLY A 261 4.17 20.00 -15.96
CA GLY A 261 4.74 19.08 -14.97
C GLY A 261 6.14 19.49 -14.47
N GLY A 262 6.88 18.51 -13.96
CA GLY A 262 8.21 18.66 -13.39
C GLY A 262 9.30 18.01 -14.22
N HIS A 263 10.52 18.57 -14.17
CA HIS A 263 11.71 17.98 -14.78
C HIS A 263 12.92 18.07 -13.83
N ALA A 264 13.76 17.03 -13.82
CA ALA A 264 14.95 16.94 -12.97
C ALA A 264 16.22 16.89 -13.82
N ILE A 265 17.10 17.88 -13.63
CA ILE A 265 18.35 18.06 -14.38
C ILE A 265 19.53 18.32 -13.46
N THR A 266 20.73 17.97 -13.91
CA THR A 266 21.95 18.11 -13.11
C THR A 266 22.66 19.42 -13.46
N PRO A 267 22.83 20.37 -12.52
CA PRO A 267 23.64 21.56 -12.75
C PRO A 267 25.13 21.17 -12.83
N ILE A 268 25.80 21.56 -13.92
CA ILE A 268 27.21 21.25 -14.19
C ILE A 268 28.10 22.49 -14.38
N GLY A 269 27.50 23.67 -14.42
CA GLY A 269 28.20 24.95 -14.36
C GLY A 269 27.23 26.11 -14.31
N ILE A 270 27.71 27.29 -13.92
CA ILE A 270 26.91 28.50 -13.88
C ILE A 270 27.77 29.72 -14.23
N GLU A 271 27.20 30.66 -14.99
CA GLU A 271 27.81 31.95 -15.29
C GLU A 271 26.81 33.09 -15.01
N GLU A 272 27.30 34.17 -14.42
CA GLU A 272 26.56 35.43 -14.35
C GLU A 272 26.70 36.15 -15.70
N THR A 273 25.58 36.66 -16.20
CA THR A 273 25.45 37.38 -17.48
C THR A 273 24.91 38.78 -17.23
N GLU A 274 24.91 39.64 -18.25
CA GLU A 274 24.33 40.99 -18.11
C GLU A 274 22.83 40.99 -17.76
N SER A 275 22.11 39.91 -18.08
CA SER A 275 20.65 39.81 -17.90
C SER A 275 20.21 38.92 -16.73
N GLY A 276 21.14 38.25 -16.05
CA GLY A 276 20.86 37.30 -14.99
C GLY A 276 21.89 36.16 -14.95
N PHE A 277 21.45 34.91 -14.85
CA PHE A 277 22.32 33.75 -14.74
C PHE A 277 22.08 32.77 -15.87
N LYS A 278 23.11 32.03 -16.23
CA LYS A 278 23.00 30.89 -17.13
C LYS A 278 23.58 29.66 -16.47
N VAL A 279 22.74 28.64 -16.31
CA VAL A 279 23.11 27.35 -15.74
C VAL A 279 23.34 26.38 -16.89
N SER A 280 24.56 25.86 -17.00
CA SER A 280 24.86 24.70 -17.85
C SER A 280 24.40 23.45 -17.12
N VAL A 281 23.66 22.60 -17.80
CA VAL A 281 23.02 21.42 -17.20
C VAL A 281 23.27 20.16 -18.02
N TYR A 282 23.41 19.03 -17.34
CA TYR A 282 23.30 17.70 -17.91
C TYR A 282 21.85 17.22 -17.75
N ASP A 283 21.20 16.92 -18.88
CA ASP A 283 19.86 16.35 -18.90
C ASP A 283 19.95 14.87 -19.30
N SER A 284 19.48 13.99 -18.42
CA SER A 284 19.49 12.55 -18.67
C SER A 284 18.62 12.11 -19.84
N ASN A 285 17.66 12.91 -20.30
CA ASN A 285 16.92 12.64 -21.55
C ASN A 285 17.79 12.89 -22.80
N TRP A 286 18.84 13.71 -22.68
CA TRP A 286 19.74 14.11 -23.77
C TRP A 286 21.20 13.85 -23.40
N PRO A 287 21.62 12.58 -23.29
CA PRO A 287 22.96 12.22 -22.86
C PRO A 287 24.03 12.79 -23.80
N LYS A 288 25.24 13.01 -23.28
CA LYS A 288 26.43 13.52 -24.01
C LYS A 288 26.34 14.99 -24.46
N GLU A 289 25.25 15.68 -24.15
CA GLU A 289 25.05 17.09 -24.53
C GLU A 289 24.98 17.99 -23.30
N THR A 290 25.59 19.18 -23.40
CA THR A 290 25.35 20.27 -22.45
C THR A 290 24.11 21.04 -22.87
N ARG A 291 23.12 21.10 -21.99
CA ARG A 291 21.91 21.92 -22.12
C ARG A 291 22.03 23.18 -21.26
N ARG A 292 21.03 24.04 -21.32
CA ARG A 292 21.08 25.36 -20.69
C ARG A 292 19.74 25.78 -20.10
N VAL A 293 19.78 26.31 -18.88
CA VAL A 293 18.71 27.10 -18.28
C VAL A 293 19.16 28.56 -18.23
N ASP A 294 18.41 29.45 -18.86
CA ASP A 294 18.63 30.90 -18.79
C ASP A 294 17.69 31.49 -17.73
N ILE A 295 18.23 32.13 -16.69
CA ILE A 295 17.49 32.70 -15.56
C ILE A 295 17.60 34.23 -15.64
N ASN A 296 16.48 34.91 -15.81
CA ASN A 296 16.41 36.37 -15.91
C ASN A 296 15.46 36.91 -14.83
N GLY A 297 16.03 37.43 -13.75
CA GLY A 297 15.30 37.88 -12.58
C GLY A 297 14.43 36.78 -11.99
N ASP A 298 13.11 36.95 -12.08
CA ASP A 298 12.14 36.03 -11.50
C ASP A 298 11.63 34.97 -12.48
N SER A 299 12.24 34.84 -13.65
CA SER A 299 11.81 33.93 -14.72
C SER A 299 12.97 33.08 -15.21
N TRP A 300 12.67 31.91 -15.74
CA TRP A 300 13.65 31.03 -16.36
C TRP A 300 13.10 30.41 -17.65
N GLU A 301 14.02 30.04 -18.54
CA GLU A 301 13.76 29.41 -19.83
C GLU A 301 14.67 28.18 -19.99
N TYR A 302 14.11 27.04 -20.40
CA TYR A 302 14.80 25.79 -20.66
C TYR A 302 14.33 25.19 -21.98
N GLN A 303 15.26 24.82 -22.87
CA GLN A 303 14.92 24.13 -24.12
C GLN A 303 15.19 22.63 -23.95
N GLY A 304 14.12 21.87 -23.72
CA GLY A 304 14.13 20.43 -23.49
C GLY A 304 14.07 19.57 -24.75
N SER A 305 13.91 20.13 -25.95
CA SER A 305 13.94 19.34 -27.21
C SER A 305 14.82 19.97 -28.28
N ALA A 306 15.45 19.13 -29.11
CA ALA A 306 16.29 19.54 -30.25
C ALA A 306 15.49 20.03 -31.48
N VAL A 307 14.30 20.62 -31.31
CA VAL A 307 13.61 21.27 -32.42
C VAL A 307 14.50 22.40 -32.91
N LEU A 308 15.03 22.19 -34.11
CA LEU A 308 15.84 23.13 -34.88
C LEU A 308 15.21 24.51 -34.79
N ILE A 309 16.05 25.52 -34.56
CA ILE A 309 15.76 26.92 -34.82
C ILE A 309 15.47 27.05 -36.33
N THR A 310 14.30 26.61 -36.78
CA THR A 310 13.72 27.10 -38.01
C THR A 310 13.23 28.51 -37.70
N GLU A 311 13.48 29.44 -38.61
CA GLU A 311 13.17 30.88 -38.46
C GLU A 311 11.68 31.17 -38.15
N ASP A 312 10.83 30.15 -38.19
CA ASP A 312 9.47 30.16 -37.67
C ASP A 312 9.43 29.90 -36.16
N LYS A 313 9.54 30.97 -35.37
CA LYS A 313 9.30 31.03 -33.90
C LYS A 313 7.88 30.61 -33.44
N LYS A 314 7.15 29.81 -34.22
CA LYS A 314 5.76 29.41 -33.99
C LYS A 314 5.56 27.91 -33.78
N SER A 315 6.59 27.10 -33.98
CA SER A 315 6.57 25.67 -33.64
C SER A 315 7.13 25.48 -32.23
N GLY A 316 6.37 25.89 -31.21
CA GLY A 316 6.74 25.92 -29.79
C GLY A 316 6.86 24.54 -29.11
N GLY A 317 7.53 23.57 -29.75
CA GLY A 317 7.77 22.26 -29.14
C GLY A 317 9.01 22.26 -28.24
N GLY A 318 8.82 21.96 -26.95
CA GLY A 318 9.90 21.68 -26.01
C GLY A 318 10.59 22.88 -25.36
N LEU A 319 9.99 24.08 -25.45
CA LEU A 319 10.41 25.22 -24.64
C LEU A 319 9.64 25.23 -23.32
N TRP A 320 10.35 25.14 -22.21
CA TRP A 320 9.82 25.20 -20.85
C TRP A 320 10.14 26.56 -20.25
N THR A 321 9.16 27.17 -19.60
CA THR A 321 9.32 28.45 -18.93
C THR A 321 8.64 28.43 -17.58
N GLY A 322 9.27 29.02 -16.57
CA GLY A 322 8.68 29.19 -15.25
C GLY A 322 8.93 30.59 -14.70
N GLN A 323 8.10 30.99 -13.75
CA GLN A 323 8.18 32.31 -13.13
C GLN A 323 7.81 32.24 -11.64
N GLY A 324 8.53 33.00 -10.82
CA GLY A 324 8.24 33.17 -9.41
C GLY A 324 8.69 32.00 -8.53
N PRO A 325 8.50 32.14 -7.20
CA PRO A 325 8.73 31.04 -6.26
C PRO A 325 7.95 29.79 -6.62
N GLY A 326 8.57 28.63 -6.40
CA GLY A 326 7.98 27.31 -6.67
C GLY A 326 8.13 26.83 -8.11
N SER A 327 8.57 27.69 -9.04
CA SER A 327 8.82 27.30 -10.44
C SER A 327 10.16 26.56 -10.65
N MET A 328 11.05 26.59 -9.66
CA MET A 328 12.25 25.76 -9.61
C MET A 328 12.72 25.55 -8.17
N ALA A 329 13.46 24.48 -7.92
CA ALA A 329 14.02 24.18 -6.61
C ALA A 329 15.29 23.32 -6.70
N LEU A 330 16.04 23.22 -5.61
CA LEU A 330 17.18 22.32 -5.47
C LEU A 330 16.79 21.11 -4.62
N LEU A 331 17.04 19.91 -5.14
CA LEU A 331 16.87 18.64 -4.43
C LEU A 331 18.25 18.08 -4.08
N PRO A 332 18.57 17.83 -2.80
CA PRO A 332 19.88 17.32 -2.38
C PRO A 332 20.12 15.87 -2.85
N HIS A 333 21.38 15.43 -2.83
CA HIS A 333 21.78 14.03 -3.08
C HIS A 333 22.36 13.31 -1.85
N THR A 334 22.50 14.02 -0.73
CA THR A 334 23.24 13.53 0.44
C THR A 334 22.37 12.64 1.32
N ILE A 335 22.84 11.45 1.62
CA ILE A 335 22.20 10.56 2.60
C ILE A 335 22.50 11.10 4.01
N PRO A 336 21.49 11.32 4.87
CA PRO A 336 21.72 11.72 6.25
C PRO A 336 22.51 10.66 7.02
N ASN A 337 23.40 11.08 7.92
CA ASN A 337 24.21 10.16 8.73
C ASN A 337 23.37 9.23 9.63
N ASP A 338 22.19 9.69 10.04
CA ASP A 338 21.29 8.97 10.95
C ASP A 338 20.19 8.18 10.21
N GLY A 339 20.31 8.02 8.89
CA GLY A 339 19.29 7.39 8.02
C GLY A 339 18.12 8.33 7.67
N PHE A 340 17.12 7.80 6.98
CA PHE A 340 15.89 8.51 6.64
C PHE A 340 14.73 8.13 7.58
N ASP A 341 13.87 9.09 7.89
CA ASP A 341 12.64 8.88 8.65
C ASP A 341 11.60 8.16 7.77
N CYS A 342 11.01 7.09 8.33
CA CYS A 342 10.11 6.21 7.60
C CYS A 342 8.64 6.65 7.69
N PHE A 343 8.18 7.43 6.71
CA PHE A 343 6.79 7.93 6.67
C PHE A 343 5.74 6.87 6.31
N PHE A 344 6.17 5.67 5.91
CA PHE A 344 5.30 4.58 5.48
C PHE A 344 5.40 3.34 6.40
N CYS A 345 6.23 3.40 7.44
CA CYS A 345 6.42 2.30 8.38
C CYS A 345 5.18 2.11 9.27
N GLN A 346 4.92 0.86 9.63
CA GLN A 346 3.87 0.50 10.57
C GLN A 346 4.29 0.91 11.99
N GLU A 347 3.36 1.44 12.77
CA GLU A 347 3.65 1.80 14.16
C GLU A 347 3.56 0.54 15.01
N THR A 348 4.70 0.00 15.45
CA THR A 348 4.73 -1.19 16.32
C THR A 348 5.25 -0.87 17.72
N GLY A 349 4.82 0.28 18.27
CA GLY A 349 5.11 0.71 19.63
C GLY A 349 5.36 2.22 19.76
N PRO A 350 5.18 2.78 20.98
CA PRO A 350 5.30 4.21 21.23
C PRO A 350 6.70 4.72 20.93
N GLY A 351 6.82 5.61 19.94
CA GLY A 351 8.05 6.32 19.58
C GLY A 351 8.92 5.66 18.51
N LEU A 352 8.40 4.69 17.75
CA LEU A 352 9.14 4.01 16.68
C LEU A 352 9.06 4.73 15.32
N SER A 353 7.92 5.34 14.98
CA SER A 353 7.88 6.26 13.83
C SER A 353 8.28 7.67 14.28
N LYS A 354 9.36 8.20 13.70
CA LYS A 354 9.72 9.62 13.82
C LYS A 354 8.87 10.51 12.92
N SER A 355 8.33 9.95 11.83
CA SER A 355 7.43 10.62 10.92
C SER A 355 6.05 10.77 11.56
N ILE A 356 5.41 11.91 11.32
CA ILE A 356 4.08 12.24 11.81
C ILE A 356 3.17 12.65 10.64
N GLY A 357 1.97 12.05 10.59
CA GLY A 357 0.97 12.32 9.55
C GLY A 357 0.89 11.22 8.49
N SER A 358 0.14 11.49 7.43
CA SER A 358 -0.05 10.56 6.32
C SER A 358 0.38 11.17 5.00
N VAL A 359 0.70 10.29 4.05
CA VAL A 359 1.13 10.62 2.71
C VAL A 359 0.15 10.01 1.73
N ILE A 360 -0.26 10.80 0.75
CA ILE A 360 -0.99 10.35 -0.43
C ILE A 360 -0.09 10.50 -1.64
N LEU A 361 0.16 9.41 -2.37
CA LEU A 361 0.80 9.48 -3.70
C LEU A 361 -0.24 9.23 -4.77
N VAL A 362 -0.33 10.12 -5.74
CA VAL A 362 -1.22 10.02 -6.89
C VAL A 362 -0.37 9.85 -8.14
N ASN A 363 -0.52 8.69 -8.78
CA ASN A 363 0.03 8.36 -10.09
C ASN A 363 -1.12 8.38 -11.09
N ALA A 364 -1.34 9.53 -11.72
CA ALA A 364 -2.37 9.70 -12.75
C ALA A 364 -1.74 9.52 -14.13
N GLN A 365 -2.52 9.00 -15.07
CA GLN A 365 -2.09 8.83 -16.45
C GLN A 365 -1.67 10.17 -17.10
N ASP A 366 -2.48 11.23 -16.95
CA ASP A 366 -2.11 12.59 -17.31
C ASP A 366 -2.28 13.54 -16.12
N ILE A 367 -1.20 13.74 -15.37
CA ILE A 367 -1.21 14.63 -14.20
C ILE A 367 -1.49 16.10 -14.57
N ARG A 368 -1.22 16.51 -15.82
CA ARG A 368 -1.44 17.88 -16.30
C ARG A 368 -2.91 18.20 -16.51
N ASN A 369 -3.74 17.17 -16.68
CA ASN A 369 -5.18 17.30 -16.78
C ASN A 369 -5.90 16.86 -15.49
N THR A 370 -5.16 16.60 -14.40
CA THR A 370 -5.73 16.12 -13.14
C THR A 370 -5.82 17.24 -12.10
N THR A 371 -6.99 17.36 -11.48
CA THR A 371 -7.21 18.16 -10.28
C THR A 371 -7.31 17.24 -9.08
N PHE A 372 -6.54 17.53 -8.03
CA PHE A 372 -6.68 16.90 -6.73
C PHE A 372 -7.46 17.81 -5.79
N GLU A 373 -8.52 17.29 -5.20
CA GLU A 373 -9.36 18.01 -4.25
C GLU A 373 -9.30 17.30 -2.91
N MET A 374 -9.16 18.08 -1.84
CA MET A 374 -9.26 17.57 -0.47
C MET A 374 -10.12 18.50 0.37
N ALA A 375 -11.00 17.91 1.16
CA ALA A 375 -11.86 18.61 2.11
C ALA A 375 -11.70 18.00 3.51
N SER A 376 -11.71 18.82 4.54
CA SER A 376 -11.73 18.37 5.94
C SER A 376 -13.08 18.70 6.58
N ASN A 377 -13.40 18.00 7.68
CA ASN A 377 -14.69 18.11 8.36
C ASN A 377 -14.97 19.51 8.96
N ASP A 378 -13.94 20.32 9.16
CA ASP A 378 -14.08 21.73 9.59
C ASP A 378 -14.50 22.67 8.44
N GLY A 379 -14.75 22.12 7.25
CA GLY A 379 -15.19 22.83 6.05
C GLY A 379 -14.05 23.50 5.29
N GLN A 380 -12.79 23.28 5.69
CA GLN A 380 -11.65 23.73 4.92
C GLN A 380 -11.45 22.82 3.70
N THR A 381 -11.10 23.43 2.57
CA THR A 381 -10.82 22.70 1.34
C THR A 381 -9.50 23.14 0.75
N MET A 382 -8.93 22.29 -0.08
CA MET A 382 -7.87 22.62 -1.00
C MET A 382 -8.13 21.98 -2.36
N THR A 383 -7.68 22.69 -3.38
CA THR A 383 -7.62 22.19 -4.76
C THR A 383 -6.20 22.38 -5.27
N TRP A 384 -5.66 21.35 -5.91
CA TRP A 384 -4.33 21.35 -6.48
C TRP A 384 -4.37 20.91 -7.95
N SER A 385 -3.55 21.55 -8.76
CA SER A 385 -3.30 21.23 -10.17
C SER A 385 -1.88 21.66 -10.54
N THR A 386 -1.39 21.31 -11.73
CA THR A 386 -0.12 21.85 -12.25
C THR A 386 -0.15 23.37 -12.45
N LEU A 387 -1.35 23.98 -12.60
CA LEU A 387 -1.54 25.43 -12.67
C LEU A 387 -1.40 26.14 -11.30
N GLY A 388 -1.36 25.37 -10.22
CA GLY A 388 -1.18 25.86 -8.86
C GLY A 388 -2.22 25.31 -7.88
N ARG A 389 -2.18 25.91 -6.69
CA ARG A 389 -2.93 25.46 -5.52
C ARG A 389 -3.82 26.57 -4.97
N LEU A 390 -5.03 26.20 -4.58
CA LEU A 390 -6.05 27.06 -3.96
C LEU A 390 -6.60 26.41 -2.68
N GLY A 391 -7.21 27.22 -1.82
CA GLY A 391 -7.89 26.76 -0.60
C GLY A 391 -7.19 27.15 0.71
N SER A 392 -7.76 26.72 1.84
CA SER A 392 -7.36 27.16 3.19
C SER A 392 -6.59 26.12 4.00
N LEU A 393 -6.44 24.89 3.51
CA LEU A 393 -5.66 23.82 4.17
C LEU A 393 -4.14 24.04 4.06
N GLU A 394 -3.61 25.15 4.57
CA GLU A 394 -2.20 25.55 4.43
C GLU A 394 -1.18 24.56 5.05
N SER A 395 -1.63 23.78 6.04
CA SER A 395 -0.82 22.78 6.74
C SER A 395 -0.55 21.53 5.88
N VAL A 396 -1.47 21.16 4.98
CA VAL A 396 -1.26 20.11 3.99
C VAL A 396 -0.18 20.58 3.01
N LYS A 397 0.79 19.73 2.67
CA LYS A 397 1.84 20.05 1.67
C LYS A 397 1.67 19.22 0.41
N THR A 398 2.08 19.76 -0.73
CA THR A 398 1.89 19.16 -2.05
C THR A 398 3.17 19.32 -2.85
N TYR A 399 3.67 18.23 -3.43
CA TYR A 399 4.92 18.20 -4.20
C TYR A 399 4.69 17.46 -5.51
N ILE A 400 5.22 18.02 -6.61
CA ILE A 400 5.40 17.28 -7.86
C ILE A 400 6.78 16.65 -7.79
N LEU A 401 6.83 15.32 -7.93
CA LEU A 401 8.08 14.58 -8.00
C LEU A 401 8.40 14.31 -9.49
N PRO A 402 9.42 14.98 -10.05
CA PRO A 402 9.73 14.91 -11.48
C PRO A 402 10.32 13.54 -11.84
N SER A 403 9.65 12.84 -12.74
CA SER A 403 10.08 11.48 -13.15
C SER A 403 10.11 11.27 -14.66
N GLN A 404 9.56 12.21 -15.44
CA GLN A 404 9.29 12.06 -16.88
C GLN A 404 10.45 11.46 -17.72
N SER A 405 10.16 10.33 -18.37
CA SER A 405 10.91 9.80 -19.51
C SER A 405 10.27 10.24 -20.83
N GLU A 406 11.04 10.73 -21.81
CA GLU A 406 10.50 11.09 -23.14
C GLU A 406 9.82 9.93 -23.88
N SER A 407 10.07 8.68 -23.46
CA SER A 407 9.50 7.49 -24.11
C SER A 407 8.01 7.27 -23.83
N SER A 408 7.42 7.88 -22.81
CA SER A 408 6.05 7.58 -22.35
C SER A 408 4.93 8.41 -23.01
N LYS A 409 5.23 9.48 -23.76
CA LYS A 409 4.25 10.37 -24.46
C LYS A 409 3.11 10.98 -23.60
N VAL A 410 2.95 10.60 -22.35
CA VAL A 410 1.91 11.09 -21.43
C VAL A 410 2.60 11.59 -20.15
N GLY A 411 2.19 12.76 -19.65
CA GLY A 411 2.79 13.44 -18.50
C GLY A 411 2.62 12.63 -17.21
N SER A 412 3.72 12.05 -16.72
CA SER A 412 3.70 10.99 -15.72
C SER A 412 4.37 11.40 -14.40
N ASP A 413 4.25 12.66 -13.98
CA ASP A 413 4.78 13.03 -12.67
C ASP A 413 3.88 12.50 -11.55
N ILE A 414 4.46 12.43 -10.35
CA ILE A 414 3.74 11.98 -9.16
C ILE A 414 3.39 13.18 -8.31
N LEU A 415 2.11 13.32 -7.98
CA LEU A 415 1.69 14.21 -6.91
C LEU A 415 1.85 13.50 -5.57
N MET A 416 2.67 14.06 -4.70
CA MET A 416 2.79 13.67 -3.30
C MET A 416 2.08 14.71 -2.42
N VAL A 417 1.11 14.28 -1.63
CA VAL A 417 0.38 15.11 -0.67
C VAL A 417 0.72 14.64 0.73
N VAL A 418 1.17 15.55 1.60
CA VAL A 418 1.50 15.28 2.99
C VAL A 418 0.41 15.90 3.87
N VAL A 419 -0.33 15.04 4.56
CA VAL A 419 -1.41 15.40 5.47
C VAL A 419 -0.87 15.32 6.90
N PRO A 420 -0.83 16.43 7.64
CA PRO A 420 -0.26 16.45 8.97
C PRO A 420 -1.21 15.77 9.99
N PRO A 421 -0.71 15.25 11.12
CA PRO A 421 -1.47 14.41 12.06
C PRO A 421 -2.63 15.14 12.76
N GLU A 422 -2.68 16.47 12.70
CA GLU A 422 -3.81 17.23 13.25
C GLU A 422 -5.08 17.09 12.39
N ILE A 423 -4.94 16.70 11.11
CA ILE A 423 -6.06 16.47 10.20
C ILE A 423 -6.44 15.00 10.24
N ASN A 424 -7.24 14.65 11.25
CA ASN A 424 -7.71 13.28 11.46
C ASN A 424 -8.94 12.91 10.63
N ASN A 425 -9.50 13.84 9.84
CA ASN A 425 -10.66 13.56 9.00
C ASN A 425 -10.56 14.34 7.70
N PHE A 426 -10.65 13.64 6.58
CA PHE A 426 -10.60 14.26 5.26
C PHE A 426 -11.23 13.39 4.18
N GLU A 427 -11.59 14.05 3.10
CA GLU A 427 -12.13 13.48 1.88
C GLU A 427 -11.22 13.89 0.73
N VAL A 428 -11.03 12.97 -0.24
CA VAL A 428 -10.19 13.16 -1.42
C VAL A 428 -10.97 12.81 -2.66
N ASN A 429 -10.82 13.64 -3.68
CA ASN A 429 -11.40 13.44 -5.00
C ASN A 429 -10.39 13.81 -6.10
N LEU A 430 -10.55 13.18 -7.26
CA LEU A 430 -9.79 13.50 -8.49
C LEU A 430 -10.77 13.86 -9.60
N THR A 431 -10.53 14.97 -10.29
CA THR A 431 -11.36 15.46 -11.40
C THR A 431 -10.49 15.93 -12.55
N LEU A 432 -11.07 16.05 -13.75
CA LEU A 432 -10.35 16.57 -14.92
C LEU A 432 -10.36 18.11 -14.92
N LEU A 433 -9.21 18.74 -15.21
CA LEU A 433 -9.03 20.20 -15.17
C LEU A 433 -9.89 20.93 -16.20
N ASN A 434 -10.08 20.34 -17.37
CA ASN A 434 -11.00 20.83 -18.39
C ASN A 434 -11.87 19.66 -18.84
N GLY A 435 -13.19 19.80 -18.79
CA GLY A 435 -14.07 18.94 -19.58
C GLY A 435 -13.73 19.15 -21.05
N SER A 436 -12.88 18.29 -21.60
CA SER A 436 -12.35 18.43 -22.95
C SER A 436 -13.52 18.34 -23.93
N ASN A 437 -13.78 19.43 -24.66
CA ASN A 437 -14.67 19.40 -25.84
C ASN A 437 -14.04 18.63 -27.02
N GLU A 438 -13.03 17.79 -26.77
CA GLU A 438 -12.48 16.86 -27.73
C GLU A 438 -12.91 15.47 -27.26
N GLU A 439 -13.56 14.68 -28.13
CA GLU A 439 -13.82 13.26 -27.89
C GLU A 439 -12.48 12.56 -27.61
N VAL A 440 -12.10 12.47 -26.34
CA VAL A 440 -11.00 11.63 -25.89
C VAL A 440 -11.64 10.31 -25.47
N ASP A 441 -11.56 9.32 -26.35
CA ASP A 441 -11.98 7.92 -26.10
C ASP A 441 -11.17 7.23 -24.96
N GLN A 442 -10.37 7.97 -24.18
CA GLN A 442 -9.51 7.42 -23.14
C GLN A 442 -9.91 7.94 -21.77
N VAL A 443 -10.36 7.01 -20.93
CA VAL A 443 -10.64 7.26 -19.53
C VAL A 443 -9.30 7.29 -18.77
N ASP A 444 -8.91 8.45 -18.24
CA ASP A 444 -7.63 8.62 -17.57
C ASP A 444 -7.54 7.73 -16.33
N SER A 445 -6.62 6.77 -16.34
CA SER A 445 -6.41 5.87 -15.20
C SER A 445 -5.64 6.57 -14.08
N PHE A 446 -5.88 6.14 -12.84
CA PHE A 446 -5.10 6.58 -11.69
C PHE A 446 -4.80 5.41 -10.75
N GLY A 447 -3.67 5.52 -10.05
CA GLY A 447 -3.39 4.79 -8.81
C GLY A 447 -3.13 5.78 -7.68
N LEU A 448 -3.84 5.62 -6.56
CA LEU A 448 -3.68 6.42 -5.36
C LEU A 448 -3.30 5.51 -4.21
N ILE A 449 -2.28 5.88 -3.44
CA ILE A 449 -1.95 5.21 -2.17
C ILE A 449 -2.07 6.21 -1.03
N LEU A 450 -2.75 5.80 0.05
CA LEU A 450 -2.73 6.45 1.36
C LEU A 450 -1.87 5.59 2.29
N VAL A 451 -0.87 6.19 2.91
CA VAL A 451 0.03 5.51 3.85
C VAL A 451 0.43 6.43 4.98
N GLY A 452 0.68 5.89 6.16
CA GLY A 452 1.19 6.64 7.30
C GLY A 452 1.28 5.77 8.55
N PRO A 453 1.97 6.23 9.60
CA PRO A 453 2.01 5.54 10.88
C PRO A 453 0.61 5.44 11.49
N GLY A 454 0.26 4.25 11.98
CA GLY A 454 -1.03 3.98 12.63
C GLY A 454 -2.25 4.16 11.70
N ILE A 455 -2.04 3.98 10.39
CA ILE A 455 -3.07 4.06 9.35
C ILE A 455 -2.90 2.84 8.42
N PRO A 456 -4.00 2.15 8.04
CA PRO A 456 -3.93 1.08 7.07
C PRO A 456 -3.40 1.59 5.73
N THR A 457 -2.36 0.94 5.21
CA THR A 457 -1.83 1.26 3.88
C THR A 457 -2.88 0.86 2.86
N THR A 458 -3.39 1.81 2.08
CA THR A 458 -4.48 1.56 1.15
C THR A 458 -4.15 2.07 -0.23
N VAL A 459 -4.28 1.19 -1.23
CA VAL A 459 -4.12 1.47 -2.65
C VAL A 459 -5.49 1.40 -3.32
N THR A 460 -5.87 2.45 -4.04
CA THR A 460 -7.05 2.48 -4.90
C THR A 460 -6.62 2.69 -6.34
N LYS A 461 -7.24 1.95 -7.25
CA LYS A 461 -7.02 2.07 -8.70
C LYS A 461 -8.34 2.22 -9.41
N GLY A 462 -8.35 3.01 -10.47
CA GLY A 462 -9.53 3.19 -11.31
C GLY A 462 -9.33 4.33 -12.29
N HIS A 463 -10.39 5.10 -12.49
CA HIS A 463 -10.54 5.97 -13.63
C HIS A 463 -11.12 7.34 -13.25
N ILE A 464 -10.52 8.42 -13.76
CA ILE A 464 -11.02 9.78 -13.64
C ILE A 464 -12.08 10.00 -14.73
N LEU A 465 -13.31 10.35 -14.32
CA LEU A 465 -14.46 10.49 -15.21
C LEU A 465 -14.78 11.98 -15.49
N GLU A 466 -15.25 12.29 -16.70
CA GLU A 466 -15.64 13.65 -17.14
C GLU A 466 -17.00 14.14 -16.59
N GLU A 467 -17.83 13.27 -16.00
CA GLU A 467 -19.25 13.59 -15.78
C GLU A 467 -19.52 14.66 -14.70
N PRO A 468 -20.38 15.67 -15.01
CA PRO A 468 -20.86 16.63 -14.03
C PRO A 468 -22.09 16.06 -13.33
N GLU A 469 -21.97 15.60 -12.08
CA GLU A 469 -23.14 15.13 -11.33
C GLU A 469 -23.27 15.75 -9.94
N GLU A 470 -24.52 15.93 -9.52
CA GLU A 470 -24.97 16.61 -8.30
C GLU A 470 -24.47 15.94 -7.00
N ASP A 471 -23.98 14.69 -7.09
CA ASP A 471 -23.38 13.93 -6.00
C ASP A 471 -21.91 13.62 -6.33
N SER A 472 -21.02 14.59 -6.12
CA SER A 472 -19.56 14.36 -6.15
C SER A 472 -19.20 13.37 -5.04
N THR A 473 -19.14 12.08 -5.38
CA THR A 473 -18.70 11.03 -4.46
C THR A 473 -17.19 11.04 -4.40
N ASN A 474 -16.66 11.17 -3.19
CA ASN A 474 -15.23 11.18 -2.93
C ASN A 474 -14.64 9.81 -3.26
N ILE A 475 -13.43 9.79 -3.84
CA ILE A 475 -12.67 8.55 -4.10
C ILE A 475 -12.31 7.91 -2.77
N LEU A 476 -11.98 8.72 -1.78
CA LEU A 476 -11.53 8.26 -0.47
C LEU A 476 -12.06 9.21 0.60
N GLN A 477 -12.62 8.64 1.66
CA GLN A 477 -12.96 9.33 2.90
C GLN A 477 -12.22 8.63 4.03
N PHE A 478 -11.44 9.40 4.79
CA PHE A 478 -10.65 8.93 5.91
C PHE A 478 -11.11 9.63 7.19
N SER A 479 -11.22 8.86 8.26
CA SER A 479 -11.43 9.38 9.61
C SER A 479 -10.63 8.56 10.63
N LYS A 480 -10.04 9.25 11.61
CA LYS A 480 -9.36 8.67 12.76
C LYS A 480 -9.91 9.32 14.03
N ASP A 481 -10.38 8.51 14.97
CA ASP A 481 -10.74 8.95 16.31
C ASP A 481 -9.50 8.83 17.23
N PRO A 482 -8.88 9.94 17.64
CA PRO A 482 -7.66 9.90 18.45
C PRO A 482 -7.90 9.40 19.90
N LEU A 483 -9.16 9.27 20.34
CA LEU A 483 -9.48 8.76 21.68
C LEU A 483 -9.56 7.24 21.74
N THR A 484 -10.06 6.63 20.66
CA THR A 484 -10.31 5.20 20.54
C THR A 484 -9.32 4.50 19.61
N ASP A 485 -8.44 5.27 18.96
CA ASP A 485 -7.54 4.83 17.89
C ASP A 485 -8.26 4.05 16.78
N THR A 486 -9.54 4.39 16.56
CA THR A 486 -10.36 3.79 15.52
C THR A 486 -10.19 4.57 14.23
N VAL A 487 -9.83 3.88 13.17
CA VAL A 487 -9.75 4.40 11.80
C VAL A 487 -10.90 3.84 10.98
N VAL A 488 -11.61 4.71 10.28
CA VAL A 488 -12.59 4.33 9.27
C VAL A 488 -12.17 4.89 7.92
N LEU A 489 -12.02 4.00 6.96
CA LEU A 489 -11.71 4.30 5.57
C LEU A 489 -12.90 3.91 4.71
N ALA A 490 -13.41 4.84 3.91
CA ALA A 490 -14.51 4.57 3.00
C ALA A 490 -14.20 4.99 1.57
N ILE A 491 -14.60 4.17 0.60
CA ILE A 491 -14.28 4.33 -0.81
C ILE A 491 -15.53 4.02 -1.65
N ASP A 492 -15.86 4.94 -2.56
CA ASP A 492 -16.98 4.79 -3.49
C ASP A 492 -16.53 4.15 -4.82
N SER A 493 -17.34 3.24 -5.35
CA SER A 493 -17.08 2.51 -6.60
C SER A 493 -17.08 3.35 -7.87
N LYS A 494 -17.66 4.57 -7.87
CA LYS A 494 -17.90 5.33 -9.11
C LYS A 494 -16.64 5.56 -9.93
N LYS A 495 -15.50 5.79 -9.27
CA LYS A 495 -14.19 6.04 -9.89
C LYS A 495 -13.16 4.96 -9.56
N VAL A 496 -13.50 3.99 -8.71
CA VAL A 496 -12.57 3.00 -8.16
C VAL A 496 -13.00 1.60 -8.56
N GLU A 497 -12.10 0.88 -9.19
CA GLU A 497 -12.31 -0.51 -9.61
C GLU A 497 -11.80 -1.49 -8.56
N THR A 498 -10.60 -1.25 -8.05
CA THR A 498 -9.93 -2.15 -7.09
C THR A 498 -9.41 -1.40 -5.88
N ILE A 499 -9.54 -2.04 -4.73
CA ILE A 499 -9.03 -1.57 -3.44
C ILE A 499 -8.15 -2.67 -2.85
N GLU A 500 -6.92 -2.33 -2.50
CA GLU A 500 -6.02 -3.15 -1.71
C GLU A 500 -5.75 -2.40 -0.40
N SER A 501 -5.95 -3.03 0.76
CA SER A 501 -5.63 -2.42 2.04
C SER A 501 -4.87 -3.39 2.94
N ALA A 502 -4.00 -2.86 3.79
CA ALA A 502 -3.27 -3.66 4.76
C ALA A 502 -3.14 -2.92 6.09
N THR A 503 -3.40 -3.65 7.17
CA THR A 503 -3.07 -3.24 8.54
C THR A 503 -1.70 -3.83 8.91
N ILE A 504 -1.46 -4.15 10.20
CA ILE A 504 -0.22 -4.78 10.65
C ILE A 504 0.02 -6.10 9.92
N GLN A 505 -0.88 -7.11 9.99
CA GLN A 505 -0.72 -8.37 9.24
C GLN A 505 -1.94 -8.74 8.40
N SER A 506 -3.09 -8.11 8.62
CA SER A 506 -4.29 -8.37 7.85
C SER A 506 -4.29 -7.62 6.53
N THR A 507 -4.90 -8.22 5.50
CA THR A 507 -5.00 -7.63 4.16
C THR A 507 -6.42 -7.73 3.61
N THR A 508 -6.80 -6.76 2.79
CA THR A 508 -8.06 -6.75 2.07
C THR A 508 -7.84 -6.54 0.58
N PHE A 509 -8.61 -7.23 -0.25
CA PHE A 509 -8.71 -7.00 -1.68
C PHE A 509 -10.18 -6.93 -2.08
N VAL A 510 -10.61 -5.85 -2.73
CA VAL A 510 -12.00 -5.66 -3.11
C VAL A 510 -12.10 -5.13 -4.54
N GLU A 511 -12.81 -5.86 -5.39
CA GLU A 511 -13.30 -5.37 -6.69
C GLU A 511 -14.73 -4.84 -6.50
N LEU A 512 -14.94 -3.54 -6.66
CA LEU A 512 -16.24 -2.93 -6.41
C LEU A 512 -17.18 -2.98 -7.62
N SER A 513 -18.45 -3.28 -7.37
CA SER A 513 -19.53 -3.07 -8.34
C SER A 513 -19.96 -1.60 -8.33
N SER A 514 -20.52 -1.09 -9.43
CA SER A 514 -20.86 0.34 -9.59
C SER A 514 -21.86 0.92 -8.57
N ASP A 515 -22.64 0.07 -7.89
CA ASP A 515 -23.61 0.43 -6.86
C ASP A 515 -23.11 0.18 -5.43
N GLU A 516 -21.84 -0.19 -5.26
CA GLU A 516 -21.25 -0.54 -3.96
C GLU A 516 -20.36 0.57 -3.40
N ARG A 517 -20.19 0.54 -2.08
CA ARG A 517 -19.21 1.33 -1.33
C ARG A 517 -18.47 0.39 -0.38
N TYR A 518 -17.16 0.56 -0.30
CA TYR A 518 -16.28 -0.13 0.64
C TYR A 518 -16.11 0.69 1.91
N GLU A 519 -16.11 0.03 3.06
CA GLU A 519 -15.75 0.60 4.36
C GLU A 519 -14.84 -0.38 5.11
N ALA A 520 -13.67 0.07 5.54
CA ALA A 520 -12.80 -0.66 6.45
C ALA A 520 -12.74 0.03 7.80
N ILE A 521 -12.86 -0.77 8.86
CA ILE A 521 -12.80 -0.34 10.25
C ILE A 521 -11.56 -0.99 10.85
N VAL A 522 -10.67 -0.17 11.38
CA VAL A 522 -9.43 -0.59 12.02
C VAL A 522 -9.46 -0.04 13.45
N VAL A 523 -9.15 -0.90 14.43
CA VAL A 523 -9.13 -0.54 15.85
C VAL A 523 -7.79 -1.00 16.41
N ASP A 524 -7.08 -0.10 17.09
CA ASP A 524 -5.73 -0.36 17.64
C ASP A 524 -4.80 -0.98 16.57
N ASP A 525 -4.79 -0.39 15.37
CA ASP A 525 -4.02 -0.82 14.19
C ASP A 525 -4.35 -2.24 13.65
N ALA A 526 -5.35 -2.93 14.19
CA ALA A 526 -5.82 -4.23 13.71
C ALA A 526 -7.12 -4.10 12.90
N LEU A 527 -7.29 -4.96 11.90
CA LEU A 527 -8.50 -5.00 11.09
C LEU A 527 -9.67 -5.52 11.96
N ASP A 528 -10.70 -4.70 12.14
CA ASP A 528 -11.88 -5.04 12.93
C ASP A 528 -13.02 -5.54 12.04
N ASP A 529 -13.35 -4.79 10.97
CA ASP A 529 -14.34 -5.23 9.99
C ASP A 529 -14.04 -4.64 8.60
N VAL A 530 -14.56 -5.33 7.58
CA VAL A 530 -14.64 -4.85 6.21
C VAL A 530 -16.07 -4.99 5.77
N VAL A 531 -16.69 -3.89 5.38
CA VAL A 531 -18.09 -3.83 4.99
C VAL A 531 -18.19 -3.36 3.54
N VAL A 532 -18.95 -4.08 2.73
CA VAL A 532 -19.37 -3.64 1.40
C VAL A 532 -20.85 -3.35 1.48
N VAL A 533 -21.23 -2.09 1.23
CA VAL A 533 -22.63 -1.63 1.32
C VAL A 533 -23.15 -1.20 -0.04
N ARG A 534 -24.45 -1.37 -0.28
CA ARG A 534 -25.12 -0.74 -1.43
C ARG A 534 -25.29 0.75 -1.17
N LYS A 535 -24.90 1.58 -2.14
CA LYS A 535 -24.92 3.04 -2.03
C LYS A 535 -26.32 3.60 -1.81
N GLU A 536 -27.32 3.12 -2.57
CA GLU A 536 -28.67 3.69 -2.52
C GLU A 536 -29.47 3.27 -1.28
N THR A 537 -29.27 2.03 -0.81
CA THR A 537 -30.08 1.45 0.27
C THR A 537 -29.38 1.44 1.62
N ALA A 538 -28.06 1.70 1.66
CA ALA A 538 -27.19 1.47 2.81
C ALA A 538 -27.28 0.03 3.35
N GLU A 539 -27.68 -0.93 2.51
CA GLU A 539 -27.75 -2.34 2.84
C GLU A 539 -26.34 -2.93 2.86
N VAL A 540 -25.99 -3.65 3.92
CA VAL A 540 -24.74 -4.41 3.99
C VAL A 540 -24.83 -5.63 3.09
N VAL A 541 -24.01 -5.67 2.04
CA VAL A 541 -23.91 -6.79 1.10
C VAL A 541 -22.95 -7.85 1.66
N TYR A 542 -21.78 -7.40 2.14
CA TYR A 542 -20.77 -8.26 2.76
C TYR A 542 -20.21 -7.59 4.01
N SER A 543 -19.90 -8.39 5.03
CA SER A 543 -19.18 -7.98 6.24
C SER A 543 -18.25 -9.10 6.67
N LEU A 544 -16.97 -8.81 6.90
CA LEU A 544 -15.99 -9.76 7.42
C LEU A 544 -16.47 -10.35 8.75
N LYS A 545 -16.93 -9.49 9.67
CA LYS A 545 -17.51 -9.94 10.94
C LYS A 545 -18.69 -10.88 10.74
N THR A 546 -19.58 -10.58 9.80
CA THR A 546 -20.73 -11.45 9.51
C THR A 546 -20.28 -12.82 8.99
N VAL A 547 -19.30 -12.87 8.08
CA VAL A 547 -18.73 -14.11 7.56
C VAL A 547 -18.17 -14.98 8.70
N LEU A 548 -17.33 -14.40 9.56
CA LEU A 548 -16.72 -15.11 10.69
C LEU A 548 -17.78 -15.54 11.71
N ASN A 549 -18.73 -14.67 12.00
CA ASN A 549 -19.83 -14.93 12.92
C ASN A 549 -20.76 -16.05 12.42
N ASP A 550 -21.01 -16.16 11.12
CA ASP A 550 -21.89 -17.18 10.56
C ASP A 550 -21.29 -18.58 10.71
N ILE A 551 -19.98 -18.73 10.47
CA ILE A 551 -19.30 -20.04 10.50
C ILE A 551 -18.78 -20.45 11.90
N GLU A 552 -18.79 -19.56 12.88
CA GLU A 552 -18.29 -19.83 14.24
C GLU A 552 -19.04 -20.98 14.94
N THR A 553 -18.35 -22.04 15.35
CA THR A 553 -19.00 -23.13 16.12
C THR A 553 -18.11 -23.58 17.28
N PRO A 554 -18.66 -24.22 18.32
CA PRO A 554 -17.84 -24.88 19.33
C PRO A 554 -17.23 -26.20 18.84
N LEU A 555 -17.54 -26.65 17.61
CA LEU A 555 -16.99 -27.87 17.01
C LEU A 555 -15.60 -27.64 16.41
N ARG A 556 -15.37 -26.45 15.85
CA ARG A 556 -14.07 -25.95 15.39
C ARG A 556 -14.05 -24.44 15.50
N THR A 557 -12.95 -23.91 16.00
CA THR A 557 -12.69 -22.48 16.11
C THR A 557 -11.78 -22.04 14.97
N THR A 558 -12.04 -20.87 14.42
CA THR A 558 -11.18 -20.21 13.44
C THR A 558 -10.54 -19.00 14.12
N ASP A 559 -9.23 -18.82 13.95
CA ASP A 559 -8.55 -17.62 14.46
C ASP A 559 -9.04 -16.36 13.75
N THR A 560 -9.45 -15.36 14.53
CA THR A 560 -9.98 -14.07 14.04
C THR A 560 -9.06 -12.90 14.41
N GLY A 561 -7.85 -13.19 14.90
CA GLY A 561 -6.83 -12.19 15.19
C GLY A 561 -6.24 -11.53 13.93
N ASP A 562 -5.20 -10.71 14.14
CA ASP A 562 -4.48 -10.08 13.04
C ASP A 562 -3.77 -11.12 12.16
N GLY A 563 -3.78 -10.89 10.84
CA GLY A 563 -3.34 -11.85 9.82
C GLY A 563 -4.47 -12.37 8.93
N LEU A 564 -5.70 -11.85 9.09
CA LEU A 564 -6.84 -12.16 8.24
C LEU A 564 -6.62 -11.65 6.81
N ARG A 565 -7.06 -12.42 5.82
CA ARG A 565 -7.08 -12.00 4.42
C ARG A 565 -8.50 -12.03 3.89
N PHE A 566 -9.09 -10.85 3.67
CA PHE A 566 -10.41 -10.71 3.09
C PHE A 566 -10.32 -10.40 1.60
N SER A 567 -11.02 -11.15 0.75
CA SER A 567 -11.10 -10.88 -0.69
C SER A 567 -12.55 -10.88 -1.15
N LYS A 568 -12.96 -9.86 -1.91
CA LYS A 568 -14.23 -9.79 -2.63
C LYS A 568 -13.99 -9.53 -4.10
N PHE A 569 -14.55 -10.36 -4.96
CA PHE A 569 -14.37 -10.28 -6.41
C PHE A 569 -15.63 -9.74 -7.12
N SER A 570 -15.46 -9.30 -8.36
CA SER A 570 -16.50 -8.74 -9.22
C SER A 570 -17.62 -9.72 -9.56
N ASP A 571 -17.38 -11.03 -9.45
CA ASP A 571 -18.41 -12.07 -9.57
C ASP A 571 -19.27 -12.23 -8.31
N GLY A 572 -18.97 -11.45 -7.26
CA GLY A 572 -19.64 -11.47 -5.97
C GLY A 572 -19.14 -12.55 -5.02
N SER A 573 -18.12 -13.33 -5.39
CA SER A 573 -17.52 -14.28 -4.47
C SER A 573 -16.71 -13.56 -3.38
N VAL A 574 -16.72 -14.15 -2.18
CA VAL A 574 -15.94 -13.69 -1.02
C VAL A 574 -15.10 -14.83 -0.49
N THR A 575 -13.83 -14.54 -0.19
CA THR A 575 -12.91 -15.46 0.45
C THR A 575 -12.31 -14.81 1.70
N VAL A 576 -12.24 -15.56 2.79
CA VAL A 576 -11.54 -15.18 4.02
C VAL A 576 -10.52 -16.26 4.36
N GLU A 577 -9.24 -15.90 4.43
CA GLU A 577 -8.19 -16.77 4.99
C GLU A 577 -7.85 -16.28 6.41
N SER A 578 -7.78 -17.20 7.37
CA SER A 578 -7.45 -16.89 8.76
C SER A 578 -5.95 -17.09 9.06
N PRO A 579 -5.44 -16.53 10.17
CA PRO A 579 -4.05 -16.72 10.60
C PRO A 579 -3.65 -18.19 10.84
N ASP A 580 -4.59 -19.03 11.25
CA ASP A 580 -4.41 -20.47 11.43
C ASP A 580 -4.55 -21.30 10.14
N ASN A 581 -4.76 -20.64 8.99
CA ASN A 581 -4.90 -21.21 7.65
C ASN A 581 -6.22 -21.92 7.37
N ASP A 582 -7.30 -21.53 8.04
CA ASP A 582 -8.65 -21.85 7.57
C ASP A 582 -8.99 -20.98 6.36
N VAL A 583 -9.76 -21.53 5.43
CA VAL A 583 -10.21 -20.84 4.22
C VAL A 583 -11.72 -20.93 4.13
N ILE A 584 -12.38 -19.78 4.18
CA ILE A 584 -13.83 -19.63 4.09
C ILE A 584 -14.15 -19.03 2.73
N ASN A 585 -14.97 -19.72 1.94
CA ASN A 585 -15.44 -19.25 0.64
C ASN A 585 -16.96 -19.09 0.65
N LYS A 586 -17.44 -18.02 0.03
CA LYS A 586 -18.86 -17.78 -0.22
C LYS A 586 -19.05 -17.44 -1.69
N THR A 587 -19.83 -18.24 -2.41
CA THR A 587 -20.28 -17.88 -3.76
C THR A 587 -21.66 -17.21 -3.71
N VAL A 588 -21.98 -16.42 -4.73
CA VAL A 588 -23.28 -15.76 -4.83
C VAL A 588 -24.40 -16.81 -4.82
N ASP A 589 -25.42 -16.59 -4.00
CA ASP A 589 -26.59 -17.47 -3.82
C ASP A 589 -26.33 -18.85 -3.19
N THR A 590 -25.15 -19.09 -2.61
CA THR A 590 -24.85 -20.31 -1.85
C THR A 590 -24.54 -20.02 -0.38
N GLY A 591 -24.48 -21.09 0.41
CA GLY A 591 -23.87 -21.08 1.73
C GLY A 591 -22.35 -20.82 1.70
N TYR A 592 -21.74 -20.94 2.87
CA TYR A 592 -20.28 -20.89 3.05
C TYR A 592 -19.67 -22.29 2.93
N GLU A 593 -18.51 -22.38 2.30
CA GLU A 593 -17.66 -23.58 2.30
C GLU A 593 -16.37 -23.25 3.08
N VAL A 594 -16.08 -24.03 4.11
CA VAL A 594 -14.94 -23.83 5.00
C VAL A 594 -14.00 -25.02 4.89
N ALA A 595 -12.72 -24.76 4.63
CA ALA A 595 -11.65 -25.73 4.73
C ALA A 595 -10.78 -25.37 5.93
N PHE A 596 -10.75 -26.26 6.93
CA PHE A 596 -9.97 -26.08 8.14
C PHE A 596 -8.52 -26.56 7.95
N ALA A 597 -7.61 -25.99 8.73
CA ALA A 597 -6.18 -26.34 8.68
C ALA A 597 -5.89 -27.82 9.00
N ASP A 598 -6.76 -28.48 9.77
CA ASP A 598 -6.66 -29.91 10.08
C ASP A 598 -7.03 -30.84 8.90
N GLY A 599 -7.46 -30.26 7.77
CA GLY A 599 -7.86 -30.96 6.55
C GLY A 599 -9.37 -31.28 6.47
N THR A 600 -10.14 -30.93 7.48
CA THR A 600 -11.58 -31.13 7.49
C THR A 600 -12.28 -30.00 6.75
N THR A 601 -13.39 -30.32 6.10
CA THR A 601 -14.24 -29.33 5.43
C THR A 601 -15.62 -29.25 6.05
N ALA A 602 -16.28 -28.10 5.95
CA ALA A 602 -17.67 -27.90 6.33
C ALA A 602 -18.42 -26.99 5.37
N SER A 603 -19.72 -27.25 5.19
CA SER A 603 -20.64 -26.40 4.44
C SER A 603 -21.65 -25.76 5.41
N PHE A 604 -21.87 -24.45 5.32
CA PHE A 604 -22.84 -23.72 6.14
C PHE A 604 -23.92 -23.09 5.28
N GLU A 605 -25.18 -23.45 5.50
CA GLU A 605 -26.32 -22.95 4.72
C GLU A 605 -27.38 -22.31 5.63
N ILE A 606 -28.12 -21.33 5.10
CA ILE A 606 -29.25 -20.72 5.79
C ILE A 606 -30.50 -21.57 5.54
N GLY A 607 -31.05 -22.18 6.60
CA GLY A 607 -32.28 -22.98 6.58
C GLY A 607 -33.57 -22.15 6.46
N GLU A 608 -34.71 -22.84 6.37
CA GLU A 608 -36.03 -22.21 6.18
C GLU A 608 -36.45 -21.23 7.30
N ASP A 609 -35.94 -21.44 8.51
CA ASP A 609 -36.16 -20.60 9.70
C ASP A 609 -35.08 -19.53 9.89
N ARG A 610 -34.21 -19.36 8.89
CA ARG A 610 -33.00 -18.52 8.95
C ARG A 610 -31.96 -19.02 9.97
N ALA A 611 -32.03 -20.28 10.40
CA ALA A 611 -30.96 -20.89 11.16
C ALA A 611 -29.76 -21.20 10.25
N MET A 612 -28.56 -20.98 10.76
CA MET A 612 -27.32 -21.37 10.12
C MET A 612 -27.05 -22.85 10.41
N ILE A 613 -27.00 -23.68 9.37
CA ILE A 613 -26.81 -25.13 9.46
C ILE A 613 -25.43 -25.47 8.92
N GLY A 614 -24.54 -25.99 9.77
CA GLY A 614 -23.21 -26.44 9.41
C GLY A 614 -23.12 -27.97 9.32
N ASN A 615 -22.61 -28.49 8.20
CA ASN A 615 -22.34 -29.91 8.01
C ASN A 615 -20.85 -30.14 7.81
N PHE A 616 -20.24 -30.98 8.64
CA PHE A 616 -18.80 -31.24 8.63
C PHE A 616 -18.51 -32.60 7.98
N SER A 617 -17.39 -32.69 7.28
CA SER A 617 -16.95 -33.92 6.59
C SER A 617 -16.54 -35.05 7.54
N ASP A 618 -16.29 -34.75 8.81
CA ASP A 618 -16.11 -35.74 9.89
C ASP A 618 -17.44 -36.32 10.42
N GLY A 619 -18.58 -35.85 9.91
CA GLY A 619 -19.92 -36.29 10.31
C GLY A 619 -20.55 -35.48 11.44
N SER A 620 -19.87 -34.44 11.94
CA SER A 620 -20.44 -33.50 12.89
C SER A 620 -21.44 -32.55 12.21
N THR A 621 -22.40 -32.04 12.97
CA THR A 621 -23.42 -31.11 12.48
C THR A 621 -23.69 -30.01 13.51
N SER A 622 -24.10 -28.84 13.02
CA SER A 622 -24.37 -27.66 13.82
C SER A 622 -25.63 -26.97 13.33
N ILE A 623 -26.47 -26.49 14.24
CA ILE A 623 -27.55 -25.55 13.93
C ILE A 623 -27.50 -24.37 14.89
N ARG A 624 -27.52 -23.15 14.35
CA ARG A 624 -27.56 -21.91 15.14
C ARG A 624 -28.71 -21.03 14.67
N PHE A 625 -29.60 -20.67 15.57
CA PHE A 625 -30.75 -19.82 15.26
C PHE A 625 -30.37 -18.35 15.38
N GLU A 626 -31.14 -17.46 14.74
CA GLU A 626 -30.91 -16.01 14.79
C GLU A 626 -30.92 -15.42 16.21
N SER A 627 -31.61 -16.06 17.16
CA SER A 627 -31.57 -15.67 18.57
C SER A 627 -30.22 -15.92 19.25
N GLY A 628 -29.23 -16.47 18.53
CA GLY A 628 -27.88 -16.76 19.01
C GLY A 628 -27.77 -18.06 19.81
N ASN A 629 -28.86 -18.82 19.95
CA ASN A 629 -28.84 -20.13 20.57
C ASN A 629 -28.65 -21.21 19.49
N GLY A 630 -28.07 -22.35 19.85
CA GLY A 630 -27.71 -23.41 18.93
C GLY A 630 -27.62 -24.78 19.57
N VAL A 631 -27.48 -25.80 18.74
CA VAL A 631 -27.12 -27.17 19.14
C VAL A 631 -26.13 -27.71 18.13
N HIS A 632 -25.08 -28.34 18.63
CA HIS A 632 -23.99 -28.89 17.83
C HIS A 632 -23.79 -30.34 18.25
N SER A 633 -23.52 -31.22 17.29
CA SER A 633 -23.34 -32.64 17.56
C SER A 633 -22.16 -33.20 16.79
N THR A 634 -21.43 -34.12 17.42
CA THR A 634 -20.34 -34.85 16.78
C THR A 634 -20.81 -36.22 16.30
N ALA A 635 -20.07 -36.81 15.35
CA ALA A 635 -20.35 -38.16 14.87
C ALA A 635 -20.34 -39.24 15.97
N ASP A 636 -19.62 -38.99 17.07
CA ASP A 636 -19.50 -39.89 18.23
C ASP A 636 -20.65 -39.73 19.25
N GLY A 637 -21.68 -38.95 18.92
CA GLY A 637 -22.89 -38.78 19.75
C GLY A 637 -22.72 -37.78 20.90
N TRP A 638 -21.71 -36.91 20.84
CA TRP A 638 -21.62 -35.77 21.76
C TRP A 638 -22.52 -34.65 21.28
N VAL A 639 -23.09 -33.91 22.22
CA VAL A 639 -24.01 -32.81 21.97
C VAL A 639 -23.58 -31.61 22.80
N ILE A 640 -23.33 -30.49 22.13
CA ILE A 640 -23.05 -29.20 22.76
C ILE A 640 -24.30 -28.36 22.56
N ASN A 641 -25.02 -28.09 23.64
CA ASN A 641 -26.15 -27.16 23.64
C ASN A 641 -25.64 -25.75 23.93
N GLU A 642 -25.97 -24.80 23.05
CA GLU A 642 -25.64 -23.39 23.19
C GLU A 642 -26.94 -22.62 23.51
N PRO A 643 -27.34 -22.49 24.79
CA PRO A 643 -28.58 -21.78 25.15
C PRO A 643 -28.55 -20.29 24.78
N THR A 644 -27.38 -19.69 24.80
CA THR A 644 -27.05 -18.31 24.42
C THR A 644 -25.65 -18.32 23.83
N ARG A 645 -25.37 -17.42 22.88
CA ARG A 645 -24.11 -17.43 22.13
C ARG A 645 -22.90 -17.41 23.07
N GLY A 646 -22.00 -18.38 22.89
CA GLY A 646 -20.78 -18.54 23.69
C GLY A 646 -20.97 -19.19 25.07
N GLU A 647 -22.21 -19.49 25.49
CA GLU A 647 -22.47 -20.30 26.68
C GLU A 647 -22.79 -21.73 26.25
N TYR A 648 -22.14 -22.72 26.87
CA TYR A 648 -22.23 -24.10 26.41
C TYR A 648 -22.60 -25.06 27.55
N GLU A 649 -23.43 -26.05 27.23
CA GLU A 649 -23.76 -27.20 28.07
C GLU A 649 -23.49 -28.49 27.30
N VAL A 650 -22.65 -29.37 27.86
CA VAL A 650 -22.25 -30.61 27.19
C VAL A 650 -23.14 -31.77 27.64
N LEU A 651 -23.64 -32.51 26.67
CA LEU A 651 -24.48 -33.69 26.81
C LEU A 651 -23.92 -34.81 25.93
N ARG A 652 -24.33 -36.05 26.21
CA ARG A 652 -24.00 -37.22 25.41
C ARG A 652 -25.24 -38.03 25.11
N GLU A 653 -25.40 -38.44 23.87
CA GLU A 653 -26.43 -39.40 23.49
C GLU A 653 -25.99 -40.82 23.88
N ASN A 654 -26.82 -41.51 24.66
CA ASN A 654 -26.57 -42.91 24.98
C ASN A 654 -27.15 -43.86 23.92
N VAL A 655 -26.88 -45.16 24.07
CA VAL A 655 -27.34 -46.22 23.13
C VAL A 655 -28.87 -46.32 22.94
N LYS A 656 -29.67 -45.64 23.78
CA LYS A 656 -31.13 -45.59 23.67
C LYS A 656 -31.65 -44.29 23.04
N GLY A 657 -30.75 -43.40 22.63
CA GLY A 657 -31.06 -42.10 22.07
C GLY A 657 -31.41 -41.02 23.10
N LEU A 658 -31.11 -41.25 24.38
CA LEU A 658 -31.38 -40.29 25.45
C LEU A 658 -30.13 -39.46 25.75
N LEU A 659 -30.32 -38.16 25.91
CA LEU A 659 -29.27 -37.23 26.33
C LEU A 659 -29.00 -37.34 27.83
N GLU A 660 -27.74 -37.54 28.19
CA GLU A 660 -27.26 -37.62 29.57
C GLU A 660 -26.05 -36.71 29.80
N LYS A 661 -25.79 -36.36 31.07
CA LYS A 661 -24.60 -35.58 31.42
C LYS A 661 -23.35 -36.47 31.39
N PRO A 662 -22.33 -36.14 30.60
CA PRO A 662 -21.10 -36.91 30.53
C PRO A 662 -20.17 -36.63 31.70
N SER A 663 -19.23 -37.54 31.94
CA SER A 663 -18.12 -37.39 32.88
C SER A 663 -16.79 -37.18 32.15
N LEU A 664 -15.75 -36.71 32.86
CA LEU A 664 -14.40 -36.59 32.28
C LEU A 664 -13.85 -37.95 31.81
N ASP A 665 -14.24 -39.05 32.47
CA ASP A 665 -13.86 -40.40 32.06
C ASP A 665 -14.49 -40.80 30.71
N ASP A 666 -15.63 -40.20 30.34
CA ASP A 666 -16.28 -40.43 29.06
C ASP A 666 -15.51 -39.79 27.89
N LEU A 667 -14.76 -38.71 28.14
CA LEU A 667 -13.81 -38.09 27.21
C LEU A 667 -12.47 -38.85 27.18
N SER A 668 -12.53 -40.15 26.83
CA SER A 668 -11.32 -40.99 26.65
C SER A 668 -10.57 -40.70 25.35
N GLU A 669 -9.35 -41.23 25.17
CA GLU A 669 -8.44 -40.90 24.06
C GLU A 669 -8.92 -41.33 22.65
N ASP A 670 -9.92 -42.22 22.53
CA ASP A 670 -10.42 -42.77 21.25
C ASP A 670 -11.69 -42.06 20.73
N ILE A 671 -11.73 -40.72 20.78
CA ILE A 671 -12.82 -39.92 20.18
C ILE A 671 -12.32 -39.15 18.95
N THR A 672 -13.15 -39.07 17.92
CA THR A 672 -12.84 -38.46 16.61
C THR A 672 -13.03 -36.94 16.57
N ILE A 673 -13.35 -36.35 17.73
CA ILE A 673 -13.68 -34.94 17.90
C ILE A 673 -12.42 -34.08 17.76
N ALA A 674 -12.57 -32.91 17.12
CA ALA A 674 -11.51 -31.91 17.00
C ALA A 674 -10.89 -31.57 18.36
N SER A 675 -9.58 -31.29 18.37
CA SER A 675 -8.82 -31.01 19.59
C SER A 675 -9.41 -29.85 20.37
N GLU A 676 -9.80 -28.78 19.69
CA GLU A 676 -10.30 -27.54 20.30
C GLU A 676 -11.64 -27.83 20.99
N ALA A 677 -12.58 -28.46 20.28
CA ALA A 677 -13.87 -28.87 20.82
C ALA A 677 -13.73 -29.79 22.03
N ARG A 678 -12.77 -30.72 21.98
CA ARG A 678 -12.46 -31.62 23.10
C ARG A 678 -12.00 -30.87 24.34
N GLU A 679 -11.11 -29.88 24.19
CA GLU A 679 -10.64 -29.06 25.32
C GLU A 679 -11.75 -28.17 25.87
N ILE A 680 -12.60 -27.58 25.01
CA ILE A 680 -13.81 -26.84 25.44
C ILE A 680 -14.71 -27.75 26.29
N MET A 681 -15.04 -28.94 25.79
CA MET A 681 -15.90 -29.88 26.50
C MET A 681 -15.28 -30.33 27.83
N ARG A 682 -13.96 -30.63 27.85
CA ARG A 682 -13.24 -30.99 29.07
C ARG A 682 -13.35 -29.89 30.13
N GLY A 683 -13.14 -28.63 29.74
CA GLY A 683 -13.27 -27.47 30.63
C GLY A 683 -14.67 -27.36 31.24
N LEU A 684 -15.70 -27.42 30.41
CA LEU A 684 -17.10 -27.32 30.84
C LEU A 684 -17.51 -28.43 31.80
N ILE A 685 -17.13 -29.68 31.50
CA ILE A 685 -17.45 -30.83 32.37
C ILE A 685 -16.70 -30.71 33.71
N PHE A 686 -15.44 -30.26 33.68
CA PHE A 686 -14.68 -30.02 34.91
C PHE A 686 -15.35 -28.96 35.80
N GLU A 687 -15.77 -27.83 35.23
CA GLU A 687 -16.47 -26.77 35.97
C GLU A 687 -17.81 -27.23 36.54
N GLU A 688 -18.61 -27.99 35.77
CA GLU A 688 -19.87 -28.55 36.26
C GLU A 688 -19.66 -29.53 37.42
N GLN A 689 -18.64 -30.40 37.34
CA GLN A 689 -18.30 -31.33 38.42
C GLN A 689 -17.84 -30.59 39.68
N PHE A 690 -17.10 -29.50 39.54
CA PHE A 690 -16.66 -28.67 40.66
C PHE A 690 -17.81 -27.93 41.34
N ARG A 691 -18.81 -27.47 40.56
CA ARG A 691 -20.04 -26.84 41.11
C ARG A 691 -20.96 -27.84 41.84
N GLN A 692 -20.82 -29.14 41.58
CA GLN A 692 -21.62 -30.19 42.21
C GLN A 692 -20.98 -30.80 43.47
N ASP A 693 -19.74 -30.46 43.81
CA ASP A 693 -19.09 -30.91 45.06
C ASP A 693 -19.45 -29.97 46.24
N PRO A 694 -20.23 -30.41 47.26
CA PRO A 694 -20.68 -29.56 48.35
C PRO A 694 -19.60 -29.18 49.38
N ASN A 695 -18.32 -29.52 49.16
CA ASN A 695 -17.25 -29.34 50.15
C ASN A 695 -16.24 -28.23 49.85
N ALA A 696 -16.46 -27.39 48.84
CA ALA A 696 -15.63 -26.21 48.61
C ALA A 696 -16.22 -24.96 49.29
N ASP A 697 -15.70 -24.71 50.50
CA ASP A 697 -15.76 -23.49 51.32
C ASP A 697 -17.01 -23.23 52.18
N SER A 698 -16.90 -23.71 53.42
CA SER A 698 -17.62 -23.23 54.58
C SER A 698 -17.12 -21.84 55.00
N GLN A 699 -17.83 -20.77 54.64
CA GLN A 699 -18.10 -19.60 55.49
C GLN A 699 -18.88 -18.52 54.71
N LEU A 700 -20.19 -18.41 54.96
CA LEU A 700 -20.86 -17.18 55.39
C LEU A 700 -22.37 -17.45 55.49
N ASP A 701 -22.92 -17.01 56.62
CA ASP A 701 -24.24 -17.35 57.14
C ASP A 701 -25.41 -17.05 56.19
N VAL A 702 -26.31 -18.02 56.08
CA VAL A 702 -27.68 -17.89 55.59
C VAL A 702 -28.57 -17.50 56.77
N GLU A 703 -29.33 -16.41 56.65
CA GLU A 703 -30.67 -16.35 57.26
C GLU A 703 -31.71 -16.73 56.19
N ASP A 704 -32.52 -17.72 56.55
CA ASP A 704 -33.56 -18.40 55.77
C ASP A 704 -34.68 -17.49 55.25
N GLU A 705 -35.22 -17.82 54.07
CA GLU A 705 -36.65 -18.19 53.94
C GLU A 705 -36.90 -19.09 52.71
N PRO A 706 -37.88 -20.01 52.77
CA PRO A 706 -38.02 -21.11 51.81
C PRO A 706 -39.01 -20.78 50.67
N SER A 707 -38.61 -21.02 49.42
CA SER A 707 -39.56 -21.22 48.32
C SER A 707 -39.36 -22.60 47.66
N VAL A 708 -40.03 -23.59 48.24
CA VAL A 708 -40.19 -24.92 47.64
C VAL A 708 -41.36 -24.88 46.67
N GLY A 709 -41.08 -25.14 45.39
CA GLY A 709 -42.11 -25.50 44.41
C GLY A 709 -42.07 -24.70 43.11
N ASN A 710 -40.97 -24.79 42.35
CA ASN A 710 -40.97 -24.52 40.90
C ASN A 710 -39.73 -25.09 40.14
N GLY A 711 -38.75 -25.67 40.83
CA GLY A 711 -37.49 -26.12 40.20
C GLY A 711 -37.58 -27.39 39.33
N ILE A 712 -38.54 -28.29 39.58
CA ILE A 712 -38.62 -29.59 38.87
C ILE A 712 -39.35 -29.47 37.51
N SER A 713 -40.32 -28.56 37.37
CA SER A 713 -40.97 -28.34 36.06
C SER A 713 -40.04 -27.60 35.11
N ALA A 714 -39.31 -26.59 35.60
CA ALA A 714 -38.35 -25.83 34.82
C ALA A 714 -37.17 -26.70 34.32
N SER A 715 -36.70 -27.68 35.10
CA SER A 715 -35.65 -28.61 34.65
C SER A 715 -36.12 -29.57 33.56
N ASN A 716 -37.36 -30.07 33.65
CA ASN A 716 -37.92 -30.99 32.65
C ASN A 716 -38.24 -30.27 31.35
N GLU A 717 -38.82 -29.07 31.43
CA GLU A 717 -39.12 -28.22 30.27
C GLU A 717 -37.83 -27.80 29.54
N ARG A 718 -36.76 -27.52 30.29
CA ARG A 718 -35.42 -27.23 29.73
C ARG A 718 -34.84 -28.42 28.96
N VAL A 719 -34.93 -29.65 29.48
CA VAL A 719 -34.42 -30.85 28.81
C VAL A 719 -35.25 -31.18 27.57
N GLU A 720 -36.58 -31.00 27.61
CA GLU A 720 -37.45 -31.15 26.44
C GLU A 720 -37.07 -30.17 25.32
N ILE A 721 -36.79 -28.90 25.64
CA ILE A 721 -36.35 -27.90 24.64
C ILE A 721 -35.03 -28.31 23.97
N ILE A 722 -34.06 -28.83 24.73
CA ILE A 722 -32.79 -29.29 24.17
C ILE A 722 -33.02 -30.51 23.26
N TYR A 723 -33.86 -31.45 23.71
CA TYR A 723 -34.20 -32.64 22.94
C TYR A 723 -34.91 -32.29 21.63
N ASP A 724 -35.85 -31.35 21.65
CA ASP A 724 -36.55 -30.87 20.45
C ASP A 724 -35.60 -30.23 19.44
N LYS A 725 -34.65 -29.41 19.89
CA LYS A 725 -33.61 -28.83 19.03
C LYS A 725 -32.67 -29.89 18.47
N TYR A 726 -32.32 -30.89 19.27
CA TYR A 726 -31.45 -31.98 18.84
C TYR A 726 -32.13 -32.89 17.81
N GLU A 727 -33.43 -33.16 17.97
CA GLU A 727 -34.23 -33.87 16.96
C GLU A 727 -34.41 -33.05 15.68
N LEU A 728 -34.41 -31.71 15.77
CA LEU A 728 -34.37 -30.84 14.60
C LEU A 728 -33.01 -30.97 13.87
N LEU A 729 -31.90 -30.93 14.60
CA LEU A 729 -30.54 -31.09 14.03
C LEU A 729 -30.34 -32.44 13.32
N LYS A 730 -31.03 -33.49 13.77
CA LYS A 730 -30.99 -34.83 13.17
C LYS A 730 -31.81 -34.96 11.87
N ARG A 731 -32.77 -34.07 11.65
CA ARG A 731 -33.62 -34.07 10.46
C ARG A 731 -32.95 -33.29 9.34
#